data_AF-A0A661H9I2-F1
#
_entry.id   AF-A0A661H9I2-F1
#
_cell.length_a   1.000
_cell.length_b   1.000
_cell.length_c   1.000
_cell.angle_alpha   90.00
_cell.angle_beta   90.00
_cell.angle_gamma   90.00
#
_symmetry.space_group_name_H-M   'P 1'
#
loop_
_entity.id
_entity.type
_entity.pdbx_description
1 polymer ?
#
loop_
_entity_poly.entity_id
_entity_poly.type
_entity_poly.pdbx_seq_one_letter_code
_entity_poly.pdbx_strand_id
1 'polypeptide(L)'
;MTQQDSGQPLTIEPSAFAPLDSSAVKPPPRRNPRHWLLIGCALVFVLIMGFLLSAHSLQVVVTAENPAQVSVSGLVLPFGERYLLRRGEYEITASAEGYHTMVTSVTVGGQDSQTVELVLQPLPGLLSIESEPAGTRVLIDGEVAGATPLVDFPVAAGEHTLQLQAERYLPLEQALLVTGRNIQQQLQLQLAPAWAEVTLDSLPAGASILVDGEAVGSTPATVEILQGERQLILQLATYADWQQSLDLNAGEPLDLGRVELQPAAGMLELTSAPGGANVTLDGEFQGQTPLTLQLIPGRAHRLAVFKPGYRRHTSTVQLAAAGSDSQTIKLRAQLGEVRFNISPASAILRIDGQPRGRGSQTLSLPAFEHRVEIALDGYATVRRRVTPRPGLQQLVEVTLQTQQEVRMARIKPEVTTSVGQTLLLFKPGESPLSNFTMGASRREPGRRANEVLHPVALRRMFYLQTTEVTNAQFRLFQSAHNSGQIEGKSLNREHQPAVRVSWQQAASFCNWLSKKEGLPAFYRETNGIVSGYNPNATGYRLPSETEWAWAARARGETLLKFPWGDTFPPTNAVENYADNTSAYVTGRILNGYTDGHVVSATVASFTPNHNALYDMGGNVAEWVHDVYSIPSANGSTQIDSLGAPSGDNYVIRGASWAQSKIAELRLSHRDYGQAGRDDVGFRLARYAE
;
A
#
# COMPACT_ATOMS: atom_id res chain seq x y z
N MET A 1 119.14 57.04 43.18
CA MET A 1 120.14 56.54 44.16
C MET A 1 120.33 57.64 45.19
N THR A 2 120.78 57.29 46.40
CA THR A 2 121.48 58.19 47.34
C THR A 2 120.83 59.52 47.74
N GLN A 3 120.64 59.65 49.06
CA GLN A 3 120.97 60.82 49.89
C GLN A 3 120.48 62.20 49.40
N GLN A 4 120.96 63.25 50.06
CA GLN A 4 121.10 64.59 49.48
C GLN A 4 119.78 65.39 49.49
N ASP A 5 119.67 66.45 50.29
CA ASP A 5 120.50 67.67 50.25
C ASP A 5 120.47 68.32 48.85
N SER A 6 120.54 69.65 48.82
CA SER A 6 120.47 70.50 47.61
C SER A 6 119.08 70.55 46.96
N GLY A 7 118.55 71.66 46.50
CA GLY A 7 119.03 73.03 46.36
C GLY A 7 117.87 73.73 45.64
N GLN A 8 117.43 74.89 46.09
CA GLN A 8 117.60 76.11 45.27
C GLN A 8 118.22 75.85 43.88
N PRO A 9 117.80 76.51 42.78
CA PRO A 9 117.61 77.95 42.80
C PRO A 9 116.71 78.58 41.70
N LEU A 10 116.55 79.91 41.79
CA LEU A 10 116.58 80.88 40.68
C LEU A 10 115.77 80.57 39.41
N THR A 11 114.76 81.40 39.10
CA THR A 11 114.94 82.41 38.04
C THR A 11 114.05 83.62 38.32
N ILE A 12 114.66 84.79 38.23
CA ILE A 12 114.18 86.15 38.52
C ILE A 12 113.60 86.74 37.24
N GLU A 13 112.47 87.48 37.31
CA GLU A 13 112.21 88.67 36.47
C GLU A 13 110.92 89.45 36.88
N PRO A 14 110.72 90.72 36.46
CA PRO A 14 110.73 91.88 37.35
C PRO A 14 109.33 92.42 37.70
N SER A 15 109.11 92.82 38.95
CA SER A 15 107.85 93.46 39.37
C SER A 15 108.01 94.97 39.52
N ALA A 16 107.25 95.70 38.72
CA ALA A 16 107.28 97.15 38.63
C ALA A 16 106.41 97.84 39.69
N PHE A 17 106.95 99.01 40.03
CA PHE A 17 106.62 100.03 41.01
C PHE A 17 105.33 100.85 40.73
N ALA A 18 104.79 101.43 41.82
CA ALA A 18 103.96 102.66 41.96
C ALA A 18 102.43 102.55 42.17
N PRO A 19 101.79 103.44 42.97
CA PRO A 19 102.30 104.23 44.11
C PRO A 19 101.39 104.23 45.37
N LEU A 20 101.92 104.77 46.47
CA LEU A 20 101.18 105.15 47.68
C LEU A 20 100.16 106.25 47.38
N ASP A 21 98.94 106.12 47.93
CA ASP A 21 98.17 107.31 48.31
C ASP A 21 97.26 107.12 49.54
N SER A 22 97.13 108.25 50.22
CA SER A 22 96.59 108.68 51.51
C SER A 22 95.24 108.14 52.07
N SER A 23 95.30 107.72 53.34
CA SER A 23 94.37 107.97 54.46
C SER A 23 92.82 108.02 54.27
N ALA A 24 92.17 107.01 54.87
CA ALA A 24 90.98 107.03 55.78
C ALA A 24 89.53 107.26 55.25
N VAL A 25 88.56 106.42 55.68
CA VAL A 25 87.27 106.75 56.35
C VAL A 25 86.38 105.51 56.71
N LYS A 26 86.14 105.32 58.03
CA LYS A 26 84.98 104.80 58.85
C LYS A 26 84.19 103.46 58.60
N PRO A 27 83.71 102.77 59.68
CA PRO A 27 83.09 101.41 59.67
C PRO A 27 81.52 101.37 59.65
N PRO A 28 80.83 100.19 59.57
CA PRO A 28 79.45 100.02 59.07
C PRO A 28 78.36 99.89 60.16
N PRO A 29 77.03 99.88 59.83
CA PRO A 29 76.01 99.25 60.66
C PRO A 29 75.62 97.85 60.14
N ARG A 30 75.70 96.85 61.04
CA ARG A 30 75.22 95.47 60.85
C ARG A 30 73.70 95.40 60.86
N ARG A 31 73.09 94.62 59.96
CA ARG A 31 71.86 93.86 60.24
C ARG A 31 72.09 92.38 59.91
N ASN A 32 71.69 91.54 60.85
CA ASN A 32 72.15 90.17 61.06
C ASN A 32 71.19 89.17 60.36
N PRO A 33 71.61 88.41 59.33
CA PRO A 33 70.73 87.47 58.60
C PRO A 33 70.19 86.32 59.46
N ARG A 34 70.73 86.12 60.67
CA ARG A 34 70.27 85.11 61.64
C ARG A 34 68.83 85.32 62.10
N HIS A 35 68.30 86.55 62.13
CA HIS A 35 66.90 86.78 62.53
C HIS A 35 65.88 86.38 61.46
N TRP A 36 66.20 86.61 60.18
CA TRP A 36 65.34 86.15 59.07
C TRP A 36 65.44 84.64 58.87
N LEU A 37 66.62 84.06 59.11
CA LEU A 37 66.79 82.61 59.15
C LEU A 37 65.96 81.98 60.29
N LEU A 38 65.97 82.56 61.50
CA LEU A 38 65.18 82.08 62.65
C LEU A 38 63.67 82.21 62.44
N ILE A 39 63.20 83.31 61.85
CA ILE A 39 61.77 83.48 61.51
C ILE A 39 61.37 82.51 60.40
N GLY A 40 62.23 82.31 59.40
CA GLY A 40 62.02 81.29 58.36
C GLY A 40 61.97 79.89 58.93
N CYS A 41 62.90 79.52 59.82
CA CYS A 41 62.89 78.24 60.51
C CYS A 41 61.66 78.05 61.42
N ALA A 42 61.21 79.10 62.11
CA ALA A 42 60.00 79.04 62.93
C ALA A 42 58.73 78.88 62.09
N LEU A 43 58.62 79.58 60.95
CA LEU A 43 57.50 79.43 60.03
C LEU A 43 57.48 78.03 59.41
N VAL A 44 58.63 77.52 58.98
CA VAL A 44 58.78 76.16 58.47
C VAL A 44 58.43 75.13 59.56
N PHE A 45 58.87 75.34 60.80
CA PHE A 45 58.51 74.48 61.92
C PHE A 45 56.99 74.48 62.19
N VAL A 46 56.32 75.63 62.15
CA VAL A 46 54.86 75.72 62.30
C VAL A 46 54.12 75.07 61.13
N LEU A 47 54.60 75.22 59.90
CA LEU A 47 54.02 74.55 58.72
C LEU A 47 54.18 73.03 58.79
N ILE A 48 55.35 72.54 59.19
CA ILE A 48 55.62 71.12 59.42
C ILE A 48 54.74 70.60 60.55
N MET A 49 54.68 71.31 61.68
CA MET A 49 53.86 70.92 62.82
C MET A 49 52.36 70.96 62.48
N GLY A 50 51.91 71.92 61.69
CA GLY A 50 50.53 72.01 61.19
C GLY A 50 50.17 70.88 60.22
N PHE A 51 51.10 70.44 59.38
CA PHE A 51 50.94 69.25 58.56
C PHE A 51 50.84 68.00 59.43
N LEU A 52 51.80 67.79 60.34
CA LEU A 52 51.83 66.63 61.23
C LEU A 52 50.59 66.54 62.15
N LEU A 53 50.10 67.66 62.69
CA LEU A 53 48.90 67.72 63.54
C LEU A 53 47.60 67.48 62.75
N SER A 54 47.59 67.63 61.42
CA SER A 54 46.40 67.42 60.58
C SER A 54 46.52 66.22 59.63
N ALA A 55 47.65 65.51 59.64
CA ALA A 55 47.89 64.34 58.83
C ALA A 55 47.20 63.10 59.43
N HIS A 56 46.70 62.24 58.54
CA HIS A 56 46.07 60.96 58.83
C HIS A 56 46.96 59.85 58.24
N SER A 57 46.93 58.67 58.85
CA SER A 57 47.81 57.57 58.47
C SER A 57 47.15 56.60 57.50
N LEU A 58 47.79 56.30 56.37
CA LEU A 58 47.34 55.28 55.40
C LEU A 58 48.40 54.17 55.29
N GLN A 59 48.00 52.91 55.45
CA GLN A 59 48.84 51.76 55.11
C GLN A 59 48.33 51.12 53.83
N VAL A 60 49.24 50.83 52.90
CA VAL A 60 48.92 50.10 51.67
C VAL A 60 49.58 48.74 51.77
N VAL A 61 48.77 47.69 51.80
CA VAL A 61 49.23 46.30 51.82
C VAL A 61 49.06 45.74 50.42
N VAL A 62 50.13 45.27 49.80
CA VAL A 62 50.07 44.64 48.48
C VAL A 62 50.29 43.15 48.62
N THR A 63 49.32 42.37 48.16
CA THR A 63 49.38 40.91 48.14
C THR A 63 50.03 40.46 46.83
N ALA A 64 51.33 40.19 46.89
CA ALA A 64 52.15 39.63 45.80
C ALA A 64 53.26 38.74 46.40
N GLU A 65 53.73 37.73 45.67
CA GLU A 65 54.84 36.88 46.14
C GLU A 65 56.19 37.62 46.10
N ASN A 66 56.33 38.59 45.19
CA ASN A 66 57.51 39.43 45.07
C ASN A 66 57.31 40.78 45.78
N PRO A 67 58.38 41.41 46.30
CA PRO A 67 58.27 42.71 46.97
C PRO A 67 57.63 43.76 46.05
N ALA A 68 56.53 44.36 46.51
CA ALA A 68 55.82 45.37 45.75
C ALA A 68 56.36 46.78 46.05
N GLN A 69 56.45 47.61 45.03
CA GLN A 69 56.69 49.04 45.13
C GLN A 69 55.35 49.77 45.09
N VAL A 70 55.11 50.62 46.08
CA VAL A 70 53.90 51.44 46.16
C VAL A 70 54.29 52.91 46.11
N SER A 71 53.64 53.66 45.22
CA SER A 71 53.70 55.12 45.19
C SER A 71 52.32 55.71 45.41
N VAL A 72 52.25 56.78 46.21
CA VAL A 72 51.02 57.53 46.49
C VAL A 72 51.23 58.96 45.99
N SER A 73 50.30 59.48 45.22
CA SER A 73 50.42 60.82 44.61
C SER A 73 50.31 61.96 45.66
N GLY A 74 50.70 63.19 45.30
CA GLY A 74 50.52 64.37 46.16
C GLY A 74 51.55 64.58 47.28
N LEU A 75 51.25 65.49 48.22
CA LEU A 75 52.12 65.79 49.38
C LEU A 75 51.94 64.72 50.46
N VAL A 76 52.86 63.77 50.49
CA VAL A 76 52.84 62.61 51.38
C VAL A 76 54.15 62.54 52.16
N LEU A 77 54.07 62.25 53.46
CA LEU A 77 55.23 61.98 54.30
C LEU A 77 55.28 60.49 54.64
N PRO A 78 56.23 59.70 54.11
CA PRO A 78 56.37 58.30 54.47
C PRO A 78 56.89 58.16 55.91
N PHE A 79 56.27 57.28 56.69
CA PHE A 79 56.62 56.98 58.08
C PHE A 79 56.50 55.47 58.34
N GLY A 80 57.61 54.75 58.13
CA GLY A 80 57.61 53.28 58.14
C GLY A 80 56.79 52.72 56.98
N GLU A 81 55.90 51.77 57.27
CA GLU A 81 54.97 51.17 56.29
C GLU A 81 53.71 52.00 56.06
N ARG A 82 53.61 53.18 56.68
CA ARG A 82 52.45 54.06 56.57
C ARG A 82 52.83 55.37 55.93
N TYR A 83 51.88 55.95 55.24
CA TYR A 83 51.96 57.27 54.65
C TYR A 83 51.15 58.23 55.51
N LEU A 84 51.73 59.37 55.86
CA LEU A 84 51.04 60.48 56.52
C LEU A 84 50.63 61.50 55.46
N LEU A 85 49.32 61.67 55.31
CA LEU A 85 48.73 62.55 54.31
C LEU A 85 47.51 63.26 54.87
N ARG A 86 47.13 64.39 54.28
CA ARG A 86 45.90 65.10 54.70
C ARG A 86 44.68 64.41 54.10
N ARG A 87 43.50 64.79 54.57
CA ARG A 87 42.24 64.32 53.98
C ARG A 87 42.16 64.75 52.51
N GLY A 88 41.78 63.84 51.64
CA GLY A 88 41.74 64.05 50.19
C GLY A 88 41.70 62.74 49.42
N GLU A 89 41.69 62.83 48.09
CA GLU A 89 41.77 61.67 47.20
C GLU A 89 43.18 61.54 46.64
N TYR A 90 43.70 60.32 46.64
CA TYR A 90 45.07 59.99 46.31
C TYR A 90 45.12 58.82 45.33
N GLU A 91 45.96 58.94 44.31
CA GLU A 91 46.21 57.84 43.38
C GLU A 91 47.36 56.99 43.91
N ILE A 92 47.13 55.68 43.95
CA ILE A 92 48.09 54.68 44.41
C ILE A 92 48.47 53.82 43.22
N THR A 93 49.77 53.78 42.91
CA THR A 93 50.34 52.84 41.94
C THR A 93 51.08 51.76 42.71
N ALA A 94 50.74 50.50 42.46
CA ALA A 94 51.43 49.33 42.99
C ALA A 94 52.01 48.51 41.83
N SER A 95 53.29 48.17 41.91
CA SER A 95 53.96 47.27 40.95
C SER A 95 54.78 46.23 41.69
N ALA A 96 54.81 45.01 41.15
CA ALA A 96 55.71 43.95 41.60
C ALA A 96 56.28 43.22 40.38
N GLU A 97 57.50 42.73 40.50
CA GLU A 97 58.13 41.95 39.42
C GLU A 97 57.31 40.72 39.08
N GLY A 98 57.03 40.48 37.79
CA GLY A 98 56.20 39.37 37.34
C GLY A 98 54.69 39.62 37.43
N TYR A 99 54.26 40.82 37.82
CA TYR A 99 52.84 41.18 37.90
C TYR A 99 52.51 42.40 37.03
N HIS A 100 51.24 42.53 36.65
CA HIS A 100 50.74 43.75 36.02
C HIS A 100 50.74 44.90 37.04
N THR A 101 51.27 46.07 36.64
CA THR A 101 51.16 47.31 37.43
C THR A 101 49.69 47.68 37.63
N MET A 102 49.30 47.95 38.88
CA MET A 102 47.96 48.38 39.26
C MET A 102 47.97 49.86 39.64
N VAL A 103 47.01 50.63 39.13
CA VAL A 103 46.78 52.04 39.52
C VAL A 103 45.34 52.17 40.01
N THR A 104 45.13 52.75 41.19
CA THR A 104 43.79 52.92 41.78
C THR A 104 43.69 54.20 42.63
N SER A 105 42.50 54.76 42.81
CA SER A 105 42.29 55.93 43.67
C SER A 105 41.76 55.53 45.04
N VAL A 106 42.30 56.16 46.09
CA VAL A 106 41.94 55.95 47.49
C VAL A 106 41.62 57.30 48.13
N THR A 107 40.45 57.39 48.75
CA THR A 107 40.07 58.55 49.56
C THR A 107 40.54 58.35 51.00
N VAL A 108 41.30 59.32 51.52
CA VAL A 108 41.68 59.37 52.94
C VAL A 108 40.67 60.22 53.71
N GLY A 109 39.88 59.52 54.53
CA GLY A 109 38.81 60.09 55.33
C GLY A 109 39.28 60.70 56.66
N GLY A 110 38.33 60.93 57.57
CA GLY A 110 38.61 61.54 58.87
C GLY A 110 39.11 60.62 59.98
N GLN A 111 39.42 59.36 59.67
CA GLN A 111 39.96 58.40 60.63
C GLN A 111 41.47 58.58 60.78
N ASP A 112 41.95 58.56 62.01
CA ASP A 112 43.38 58.74 62.30
C ASP A 112 44.28 57.69 61.59
N SER A 113 43.71 56.53 61.24
CA SER A 113 44.39 55.43 60.54
C SER A 113 43.47 54.65 59.60
N GLN A 114 43.90 54.40 58.36
CA GLN A 114 43.21 53.62 57.32
C GLN A 114 44.17 52.62 56.67
N THR A 115 43.67 51.46 56.24
CA THR A 115 44.46 50.44 55.51
C THR A 115 43.74 50.07 54.21
N VAL A 116 44.48 49.94 53.11
CA VAL A 116 43.97 49.49 51.80
C VAL A 116 44.79 48.31 51.33
N GLU A 117 44.10 47.25 50.90
CA GLU A 117 44.72 46.04 50.35
C GLU A 117 44.60 46.01 48.82
N LEU A 118 45.70 45.72 48.13
CA LEU A 118 45.79 45.62 46.68
C LEU A 118 46.30 44.23 46.29
N VAL A 119 45.59 43.53 45.39
CA VAL A 119 46.02 42.21 44.88
C VAL A 119 46.48 42.39 43.44
N LEU A 120 47.76 42.11 43.17
CA LEU A 120 48.31 42.23 41.82
C LEU A 120 48.02 40.97 41.00
N GLN A 121 47.69 41.15 39.72
CA GLN A 121 47.50 40.03 38.78
C GLN A 121 48.85 39.58 38.19
N PRO A 122 49.22 38.29 38.27
CA PRO A 122 50.47 37.80 37.70
C PRO A 122 50.46 37.91 36.18
N LEU A 123 51.62 38.17 35.58
CA LEU A 123 51.84 38.02 34.14
C LEU A 123 51.67 36.55 33.72
N PRO A 124 51.40 36.26 32.44
CA PRO A 124 51.42 34.88 31.92
C PRO A 124 52.74 34.15 32.24
N GLY A 125 52.68 32.82 32.38
CA GLY A 125 53.84 31.94 32.39
C GLY A 125 54.26 31.58 30.97
N LEU A 126 55.49 31.11 30.78
CA LEU A 126 56.01 30.71 29.47
C LEU A 126 56.15 29.18 29.42
N LEU A 127 55.35 28.52 28.58
CA LEU A 127 55.37 27.07 28.44
C LEU A 127 56.21 26.61 27.25
N SER A 128 57.11 25.67 27.50
CA SER A 128 57.82 24.93 26.45
C SER A 128 57.44 23.45 26.50
N ILE A 129 56.85 22.91 25.43
CA ILE A 129 56.31 21.54 25.38
C ILE A 129 56.97 20.78 24.23
N GLU A 130 57.66 19.69 24.57
CA GLU A 130 58.22 18.72 23.64
C GLU A 130 57.42 17.41 23.72
N SER A 131 57.32 16.70 22.59
CA SER A 131 56.73 15.36 22.60
C SER A 131 57.38 14.38 21.64
N GLU A 132 57.16 13.10 21.91
CA GLU A 132 57.43 11.99 21.01
C GLU A 132 56.09 11.34 20.60
N PRO A 133 55.68 11.41 19.32
CA PRO A 133 56.40 12.00 18.18
C PRO A 133 56.43 13.54 18.20
N ALA A 134 57.41 14.12 17.51
CA ALA A 134 57.46 15.56 17.25
C ALA A 134 56.37 15.97 16.25
N GLY A 135 55.96 17.25 16.26
CA GLY A 135 54.86 17.76 15.44
C GLY A 135 53.47 17.43 15.99
N THR A 136 53.38 16.95 17.24
CA THR A 136 52.11 16.63 17.89
C THR A 136 51.33 17.91 18.16
N ARG A 137 50.06 17.94 17.77
CA ARG A 137 49.18 19.09 17.99
C ARG A 137 48.93 19.29 19.48
N VAL A 138 49.12 20.52 19.95
CA VAL A 138 48.95 20.92 21.36
C VAL A 138 47.70 21.79 21.49
N LEU A 139 46.83 21.43 22.43
CA LEU A 139 45.68 22.23 22.81
C LEU A 139 45.76 22.56 24.31
N ILE A 140 45.41 23.80 24.66
CA ILE A 140 45.33 24.29 26.04
C ILE A 140 43.92 24.82 26.24
N ASP A 141 43.19 24.26 27.20
CA ASP A 141 41.77 24.53 27.46
C ASP A 141 40.86 24.35 26.24
N GLY A 142 41.23 23.42 25.36
CA GLY A 142 40.51 23.14 24.11
C GLY A 142 40.86 24.07 22.95
N GLU A 143 41.69 25.10 23.16
CA GLU A 143 42.19 25.99 22.10
C GLU A 143 43.53 25.51 21.55
N VAL A 144 43.72 25.63 20.23
CA VAL A 144 44.93 25.16 19.56
C VAL A 144 46.09 26.11 19.86
N ALA A 145 47.05 25.66 20.66
CA ALA A 145 48.25 26.42 21.01
C ALA A 145 49.36 26.29 19.95
N GLY A 146 49.42 25.15 19.24
CA GLY A 146 50.42 24.92 18.20
C GLY A 146 50.73 23.43 17.99
N ALA A 147 51.98 23.13 17.65
CA ALA A 147 52.51 21.76 17.57
C ALA A 147 53.85 21.67 18.30
N THR A 148 54.22 20.49 18.79
CA THR A 148 55.50 20.27 19.46
C THR A 148 56.68 20.27 18.47
N PRO A 149 57.86 20.82 18.81
CA PRO A 149 58.16 21.55 20.04
C PRO A 149 57.48 22.93 20.05
N LEU A 150 56.71 23.20 21.10
CA LEU A 150 56.15 24.51 21.41
C LEU A 150 57.12 25.21 22.36
N VAL A 151 57.54 26.44 22.08
CA VAL A 151 58.58 27.13 22.86
C VAL A 151 58.06 28.46 23.38
N ASP A 152 58.25 28.70 24.67
CA ASP A 152 57.91 29.94 25.39
C ASP A 152 56.50 30.48 25.09
N PHE A 153 55.51 29.58 24.99
CA PHE A 153 54.14 29.96 24.71
C PHE A 153 53.49 30.59 25.95
N PRO A 154 52.99 31.84 25.86
CA PRO A 154 52.43 32.53 27.02
C PRO A 154 51.06 31.96 27.40
N VAL A 155 50.92 31.48 28.64
CA VAL A 155 49.67 30.97 29.20
C VAL A 155 49.35 31.69 30.52
N ALA A 156 48.07 31.98 30.75
CA ALA A 156 47.63 32.61 31.99
C ALA A 156 48.09 31.80 33.22
N ALA A 157 48.25 32.46 34.37
CA ALA A 157 48.55 31.76 35.61
C ALA A 157 47.29 31.04 36.11
N GLY A 158 47.39 29.77 36.51
CA GLY A 158 46.25 28.98 36.97
C GLY A 158 46.28 27.52 36.50
N GLU A 159 45.20 26.80 36.76
CA GLU A 159 44.99 25.44 36.25
C GLU A 159 44.48 25.47 34.81
N HIS A 160 45.09 24.67 33.96
CA HIS A 160 44.79 24.51 32.55
C HIS A 160 44.67 23.03 32.19
N THR A 161 43.94 22.72 31.12
CA THR A 161 43.89 21.36 30.55
C THR A 161 44.77 21.29 29.32
N LEU A 162 45.78 20.42 29.35
CA LEU A 162 46.69 20.19 28.24
C LEU A 162 46.28 18.92 27.49
N GLN A 163 46.06 19.04 26.18
CA GLN A 163 45.76 17.91 25.30
C GLN A 163 46.77 17.83 24.15
N LEU A 164 47.28 16.63 23.89
CA LEU A 164 48.18 16.33 22.78
C LEU A 164 47.52 15.34 21.82
N GLN A 165 47.58 15.64 20.52
CA GLN A 165 46.98 14.83 19.46
C GLN A 165 47.96 14.61 18.31
N ALA A 166 48.22 13.35 17.95
CA ALA A 166 49.04 12.97 16.81
C ALA A 166 48.39 11.82 16.02
N GLU A 167 48.67 11.76 14.73
CA GLU A 167 48.14 10.73 13.83
C GLU A 167 48.71 9.35 14.17
N ARG A 168 47.85 8.32 14.26
CA ARG A 168 48.20 6.95 14.69
C ARG A 168 48.64 6.81 16.16
N TYR A 169 48.38 7.81 17.01
CA TYR A 169 48.65 7.76 18.45
C TYR A 169 47.37 8.02 19.27
N LEU A 170 47.36 7.54 20.51
CA LEU A 170 46.31 7.82 21.48
C LEU A 170 46.43 9.27 21.97
N PRO A 171 45.31 10.01 22.09
CA PRO A 171 45.34 11.37 22.62
C PRO A 171 45.76 11.33 24.10
N LEU A 172 46.63 12.26 24.48
CA LEU A 172 47.05 12.45 25.88
C LEU A 172 46.35 13.69 26.43
N GLU A 173 45.69 13.57 27.57
CA GLU A 173 45.04 14.67 28.29
C GLU A 173 45.52 14.69 29.75
N GLN A 174 45.99 15.86 30.22
CA GLN A 174 46.43 16.04 31.60
C GLN A 174 46.17 17.46 32.12
N ALA A 175 45.97 17.59 33.43
CA ALA A 175 45.90 18.88 34.09
C ALA A 175 47.31 19.51 34.19
N LEU A 176 47.39 20.82 33.96
CA LEU A 176 48.61 21.61 33.94
C LEU A 176 48.43 22.86 34.81
N LEU A 177 49.23 22.97 35.87
CA LEU A 177 49.29 24.19 36.68
C LEU A 177 50.37 25.13 36.13
N VAL A 178 49.96 26.31 35.67
CA VAL A 178 50.85 27.36 35.16
C VAL A 178 51.13 28.38 36.26
N THR A 179 52.40 28.53 36.64
CA THR A 179 52.84 29.36 37.77
C THR A 179 52.68 30.87 37.51
N GLY A 180 52.69 31.29 36.24
CA GLY A 180 52.65 32.70 35.85
C GLY A 180 53.99 33.43 36.02
N ARG A 181 53.92 34.77 36.06
CA ARG A 181 55.02 35.69 36.40
C ARG A 181 56.22 35.65 35.46
N ASN A 182 56.01 35.33 34.18
CA ASN A 182 57.06 35.05 33.20
C ASN A 182 57.99 33.87 33.59
N ILE A 183 57.57 33.00 34.52
CA ILE A 183 58.33 31.79 34.85
C ILE A 183 58.20 30.80 33.70
N GLN A 184 59.34 30.27 33.26
CA GLN A 184 59.39 29.22 32.25
C GLN A 184 59.09 27.85 32.87
N GLN A 185 58.22 27.07 32.23
CA GLN A 185 57.96 25.66 32.57
C GLN A 185 58.14 24.80 31.32
N GLN A 186 58.91 23.71 31.46
CA GLN A 186 59.19 22.78 30.37
C GLN A 186 58.54 21.42 30.61
N LEU A 187 57.87 20.87 29.60
CA LEU A 187 57.25 19.55 29.61
C LEU A 187 57.79 18.68 28.48
N GLN A 188 58.08 17.42 28.79
CA GLN A 188 58.44 16.38 27.82
C GLN A 188 57.43 15.24 27.94
N LEU A 189 56.69 14.93 26.86
CA LEU A 189 55.56 14.01 26.88
C LEU A 189 55.67 12.95 25.77
N GLN A 190 55.24 11.72 26.03
CA GLN A 190 55.27 10.64 25.04
C GLN A 190 53.85 10.13 24.81
N LEU A 191 53.44 10.01 23.54
CA LEU A 191 52.13 9.46 23.19
C LEU A 191 52.26 7.96 22.92
N ALA A 192 51.27 7.19 23.40
CA ALA A 192 51.18 5.76 23.10
C ALA A 192 50.64 5.54 21.67
N PRO A 193 51.20 4.61 20.87
CA PRO A 193 50.64 4.29 19.56
C PRO A 193 49.20 3.77 19.64
N ALA A 194 48.38 4.05 18.62
CA ALA A 194 46.97 3.65 18.55
C ALA A 194 46.72 2.46 17.61
N TRP A 195 47.70 1.56 17.47
CA TRP A 195 47.63 0.38 16.60
C TRP A 195 47.99 -0.91 17.35
N ALA A 196 47.61 -2.04 16.76
CA ALA A 196 47.95 -3.40 17.19
C ALA A 196 48.76 -4.11 16.09
N GLU A 197 49.70 -4.98 16.48
CA GLU A 197 50.35 -5.88 15.52
C GLU A 197 49.43 -7.06 15.23
N VAL A 198 49.08 -7.27 13.97
CA VAL A 198 48.30 -8.43 13.53
C VAL A 198 49.18 -9.34 12.69
N THR A 199 49.43 -10.55 13.18
CA THR A 199 50.20 -11.58 12.47
C THR A 199 49.26 -12.56 11.79
N LEU A 200 49.53 -12.87 10.52
CA LEU A 200 48.75 -13.82 9.74
C LEU A 200 49.55 -14.48 8.62
N ASP A 201 49.19 -15.72 8.31
CA ASP A 201 49.69 -16.52 7.20
C ASP A 201 48.51 -17.01 6.34
N SER A 202 48.76 -17.38 5.09
CA SER A 202 47.74 -18.01 4.26
C SER A 202 48.28 -19.24 3.51
N LEU A 203 47.37 -20.13 3.16
CA LEU A 203 47.65 -21.29 2.33
C LEU A 203 46.72 -21.28 1.10
N PRO A 204 47.24 -21.06 -0.11
CA PRO A 204 48.64 -20.77 -0.46
C PRO A 204 49.11 -19.38 0.01
N ALA A 205 50.41 -19.27 0.33
CA ALA A 205 51.02 -18.00 0.73
C ALA A 205 51.07 -16.97 -0.43
N GLY A 206 51.22 -15.69 -0.10
CA GLY A 206 51.28 -14.59 -1.06
C GLY A 206 49.93 -13.91 -1.32
N ALA A 207 48.90 -14.19 -0.53
CA ALA A 207 47.63 -13.45 -0.60
C ALA A 207 47.83 -11.99 -0.16
N SER A 208 47.31 -11.06 -0.94
CA SER A 208 47.24 -9.63 -0.60
C SER A 208 46.37 -9.43 0.62
N ILE A 209 46.87 -8.67 1.59
CA ILE A 209 46.18 -8.31 2.82
C ILE A 209 45.59 -6.92 2.62
N LEU A 210 44.27 -6.80 2.70
CA LEU A 210 43.55 -5.53 2.64
C LEU A 210 42.89 -5.26 3.98
N VAL A 211 43.06 -4.04 4.49
CA VAL A 211 42.40 -3.54 5.70
C VAL A 211 41.52 -2.37 5.31
N ASP A 212 40.21 -2.48 5.58
CA ASP A 212 39.20 -1.48 5.18
C ASP A 212 39.26 -1.13 3.68
N GLY A 213 39.72 -2.07 2.84
CA GLY A 213 39.86 -1.92 1.39
C GLY A 213 41.23 -1.43 0.91
N GLU A 214 42.15 -1.06 1.80
CA GLU A 214 43.51 -0.63 1.44
C GLU A 214 44.52 -1.77 1.59
N ALA A 215 45.38 -1.96 0.58
CA ALA A 215 46.40 -3.01 0.60
C ALA A 215 47.55 -2.65 1.55
N VAL A 216 47.73 -3.46 2.60
CA VAL A 216 48.75 -3.24 3.65
C VAL A 216 49.95 -4.19 3.54
N GLY A 217 49.84 -5.26 2.75
CA GLY A 217 50.94 -6.22 2.54
C GLY A 217 50.50 -7.52 1.86
N SER A 218 51.32 -8.56 2.01
CA SER A 218 51.01 -9.92 1.53
C SER A 218 51.43 -10.96 2.56
N THR A 219 50.65 -12.03 2.70
CA THR A 219 50.92 -13.12 3.66
C THR A 219 52.13 -13.98 3.29
N PRO A 220 52.89 -14.52 4.28
CA PRO A 220 52.79 -14.25 5.71
C PRO A 220 53.36 -12.87 6.08
N ALA A 221 52.67 -12.14 6.95
CA ALA A 221 53.13 -10.84 7.41
C ALA A 221 52.61 -10.52 8.82
N THR A 222 53.35 -9.63 9.50
CA THR A 222 52.86 -8.87 10.66
C THR A 222 52.59 -7.45 10.19
N VAL A 223 51.36 -6.97 10.35
CA VAL A 223 50.91 -5.64 9.89
C VAL A 223 50.39 -4.83 11.08
N GLU A 224 50.68 -3.53 11.08
CA GLU A 224 50.18 -2.61 12.10
C GLU A 224 48.79 -2.11 11.70
N ILE A 225 47.77 -2.46 12.48
CA ILE A 225 46.39 -2.06 12.20
C ILE A 225 45.89 -1.15 13.32
N LEU A 226 45.30 -0.01 12.96
CA LEU A 226 44.72 0.93 13.91
C LEU A 226 43.60 0.28 14.73
N GLN A 227 43.54 0.61 16.02
CA GLN A 227 42.52 0.13 16.95
C GLN A 227 41.08 0.40 16.46
N GLY A 228 40.13 -0.33 17.06
CA GLY A 228 38.70 -0.34 16.76
C GLY A 228 38.29 -1.46 15.81
N GLU A 229 37.04 -1.40 15.34
CA GLU A 229 36.50 -2.36 14.38
C GLU A 229 37.12 -2.15 12.99
N ARG A 230 37.70 -3.21 12.42
CA ARG A 230 38.40 -3.22 11.13
C ARG A 230 37.99 -4.41 10.29
N GLN A 231 37.87 -4.23 8.97
CA GLN A 231 37.63 -5.33 8.05
C GLN A 231 38.94 -5.81 7.42
N LEU A 232 39.29 -7.07 7.66
CA LEU A 232 40.43 -7.72 7.03
C LEU A 232 39.95 -8.58 5.86
N ILE A 233 40.60 -8.43 4.69
CA ILE A 233 40.34 -9.25 3.49
C ILE A 233 41.66 -9.83 2.99
N LEU A 234 41.68 -11.14 2.70
CA LEU A 234 42.76 -11.82 2.02
C LEU A 234 42.35 -12.14 0.59
N GLN A 235 43.11 -11.62 -0.37
CA GLN A 235 42.84 -11.77 -1.78
C GLN A 235 44.01 -12.46 -2.48
N LEU A 236 43.72 -13.56 -3.16
CA LEU A 236 44.71 -14.30 -3.96
C LEU A 236 44.08 -14.70 -5.30
N ALA A 237 44.82 -14.51 -6.40
CA ALA A 237 44.33 -14.84 -7.74
C ALA A 237 43.86 -16.30 -7.82
N THR A 238 42.68 -16.55 -8.41
CA THR A 238 42.01 -17.85 -8.52
C THR A 238 41.44 -18.44 -7.21
N TYR A 239 41.54 -17.73 -6.10
CA TYR A 239 40.93 -18.10 -4.82
C TYR A 239 39.77 -17.14 -4.48
N ALA A 240 38.83 -17.62 -3.68
CA ALA A 240 37.77 -16.79 -3.13
C ALA A 240 38.34 -15.87 -2.05
N ASP A 241 37.86 -14.62 -2.03
CA ASP A 241 38.24 -13.66 -1.01
C ASP A 241 37.84 -14.19 0.37
N TRP A 242 38.81 -14.23 1.29
CA TRP A 242 38.55 -14.52 2.70
C TRP A 242 38.41 -13.21 3.44
N GLN A 243 37.44 -13.11 4.35
CA GLN A 243 37.18 -11.86 5.08
C GLN A 243 36.85 -12.13 6.54
N GLN A 244 37.31 -11.25 7.43
CA GLN A 244 37.04 -11.28 8.86
C GLN A 244 36.97 -9.86 9.44
N SER A 245 35.97 -9.60 10.27
CA SER A 245 35.92 -8.38 11.10
C SER A 245 36.76 -8.59 12.36
N LEU A 246 37.63 -7.63 12.65
CA LEU A 246 38.51 -7.60 13.82
C LEU A 246 38.08 -6.44 14.73
N ASP A 247 38.12 -6.65 16.04
CA ASP A 247 38.02 -5.59 17.04
C ASP A 247 39.37 -5.51 17.76
N LEU A 248 40.12 -4.44 17.52
CA LEU A 248 41.53 -4.33 17.92
C LEU A 248 41.72 -3.30 19.02
N ASN A 249 42.44 -3.68 20.08
CA ASN A 249 42.89 -2.77 21.12
C ASN A 249 44.34 -2.33 20.85
N ALA A 250 44.62 -1.03 21.03
CA ALA A 250 45.98 -0.50 20.85
C ALA A 250 47.01 -1.22 21.74
N GLY A 251 48.13 -1.65 21.16
CA GLY A 251 49.22 -2.32 21.86
C GLY A 251 49.02 -3.81 22.18
N GLU A 252 47.84 -4.39 21.90
CA GLU A 252 47.58 -5.82 22.10
C GLU A 252 47.80 -6.59 20.78
N PRO A 253 48.85 -7.42 20.64
CA PRO A 253 49.10 -8.16 19.41
C PRO A 253 48.05 -9.27 19.20
N LEU A 254 47.63 -9.47 17.96
CA LEU A 254 46.67 -10.50 17.55
C LEU A 254 47.29 -11.45 16.51
N ASP A 255 47.34 -12.74 16.81
CA ASP A 255 47.75 -13.78 15.87
C ASP A 255 46.53 -14.51 15.31
N LEU A 256 46.29 -14.37 14.00
CA LEU A 256 45.22 -15.04 13.28
C LEU A 256 45.64 -16.44 12.77
N GLY A 257 46.91 -16.80 12.91
CA GLY A 257 47.45 -18.05 12.43
C GLY A 257 47.40 -18.17 10.91
N ARG A 258 47.28 -19.42 10.43
CA ARG A 258 47.23 -19.74 8.99
C ARG A 258 45.80 -19.88 8.51
N VAL A 259 45.44 -19.07 7.52
CA VAL A 259 44.14 -19.12 6.84
C VAL A 259 44.24 -19.97 5.56
N GLU A 260 43.42 -21.02 5.45
CA GLU A 260 43.33 -21.81 4.21
C GLU A 260 42.33 -21.20 3.22
N LEU A 261 42.83 -20.68 2.10
CA LEU A 261 42.01 -20.06 1.07
C LEU A 261 41.34 -21.14 0.21
N GLN A 262 40.06 -20.93 -0.11
CA GLN A 262 39.29 -21.83 -0.97
C GLN A 262 39.38 -21.38 -2.44
N PRO A 263 39.56 -22.29 -3.41
CA PRO A 263 39.53 -21.91 -4.83
C PRO A 263 38.22 -21.22 -5.22
N ALA A 264 38.30 -20.15 -6.03
CA ALA A 264 37.14 -19.41 -6.49
C ALA A 264 36.28 -20.28 -7.42
N ALA A 265 34.96 -20.30 -7.19
CA ALA A 265 34.02 -21.07 -7.99
C ALA A 265 34.10 -20.73 -9.49
N GLY A 266 33.93 -21.75 -10.34
CA GLY A 266 33.77 -21.54 -11.78
C GLY A 266 32.35 -21.07 -12.10
N MET A 267 32.19 -20.12 -13.00
CA MET A 267 30.90 -19.54 -13.37
C MET A 267 30.47 -20.04 -14.75
N LEU A 268 29.37 -20.80 -14.82
CA LEU A 268 28.78 -21.25 -16.09
C LEU A 268 27.48 -20.50 -16.36
N GLU A 269 27.46 -19.69 -17.41
CA GLU A 269 26.22 -19.12 -17.95
C GLU A 269 25.52 -20.15 -18.84
N LEU A 270 24.26 -20.45 -18.54
CA LEU A 270 23.51 -21.49 -19.24
C LEU A 270 22.20 -20.95 -19.80
N THR A 271 22.03 -21.09 -21.12
CA THR A 271 20.77 -20.79 -21.82
C THR A 271 20.25 -22.02 -22.55
N SER A 272 18.97 -22.00 -22.95
CA SER A 272 18.38 -23.09 -23.75
C SER A 272 17.47 -22.57 -24.85
N ALA A 273 17.31 -23.39 -25.90
CA ALA A 273 16.35 -23.17 -26.96
C ALA A 273 15.42 -24.41 -27.06
N PRO A 274 14.11 -24.27 -26.74
CA PRO A 274 13.44 -23.07 -26.20
C PRO A 274 13.92 -22.71 -24.77
N GLY A 275 13.77 -21.43 -24.39
CA GLY A 275 14.13 -20.91 -23.06
C GLY A 275 13.22 -21.43 -21.94
N GLY A 276 13.60 -21.23 -20.68
CA GLY A 276 12.84 -21.71 -19.51
C GLY A 276 12.84 -23.23 -19.37
N ALA A 277 13.99 -23.86 -19.61
CA ALA A 277 14.19 -25.28 -19.35
C ALA A 277 14.70 -25.47 -17.92
N ASN A 278 14.24 -26.52 -17.23
CA ASN A 278 14.72 -26.87 -15.90
C ASN A 278 16.14 -27.39 -15.98
N VAL A 279 16.98 -26.97 -15.02
CA VAL A 279 18.39 -27.31 -14.94
C VAL A 279 18.65 -28.05 -13.63
N THR A 280 19.37 -29.16 -13.71
CA THR A 280 19.93 -29.85 -12.55
C THR A 280 21.44 -29.99 -12.69
N LEU A 281 22.16 -29.76 -11.59
CA LEU A 281 23.60 -29.97 -11.46
C LEU A 281 23.83 -31.09 -10.46
N ASP A 282 24.54 -32.14 -10.85
CA ASP A 282 24.80 -33.34 -10.03
C ASP A 282 23.53 -34.01 -9.45
N GLY A 283 22.38 -33.77 -10.08
CA GLY A 283 21.07 -34.32 -9.66
C GLY A 283 20.22 -33.34 -8.84
N GLU A 284 20.78 -32.22 -8.38
CA GLU A 284 20.07 -31.19 -7.64
C GLU A 284 19.50 -30.12 -8.56
N PHE A 285 18.27 -29.67 -8.29
CA PHE A 285 17.60 -28.64 -9.08
C PHE A 285 18.18 -27.25 -8.79
N GLN A 286 18.60 -26.55 -9.84
CA GLN A 286 19.27 -25.25 -9.75
C GLN A 286 18.40 -24.07 -10.23
N GLY A 287 17.30 -24.35 -10.94
CA GLY A 287 16.42 -23.32 -11.50
C GLY A 287 16.09 -23.56 -12.98
N GLN A 288 15.77 -22.47 -13.68
CA GLN A 288 15.40 -22.48 -15.10
C GLN A 288 16.30 -21.56 -15.91
N THR A 289 16.58 -21.93 -17.17
CA THR A 289 17.35 -21.10 -18.10
C THR A 289 16.61 -19.81 -18.49
N PRO A 290 17.29 -18.66 -18.66
CA PRO A 290 18.72 -18.44 -18.46
C PRO A 290 19.12 -18.41 -16.97
N LEU A 291 20.26 -19.01 -16.63
CA LEU A 291 20.76 -19.16 -15.25
C LEU A 291 22.29 -19.20 -15.25
N THR A 292 22.91 -18.63 -14.21
CA THR A 292 24.35 -18.76 -13.93
C THR A 292 24.58 -19.77 -12.82
N LEU A 293 25.40 -20.79 -13.08
CA LEU A 293 25.74 -21.87 -12.14
C LEU A 293 27.14 -21.67 -11.58
N GLN A 294 27.28 -21.84 -10.26
CA GLN A 294 28.57 -21.94 -9.59
C GLN A 294 29.02 -23.40 -9.58
N LEU A 295 30.20 -23.68 -10.12
CA LEU A 295 30.81 -25.00 -10.20
C LEU A 295 32.00 -25.11 -9.26
N ILE A 296 32.18 -26.28 -8.65
CA ILE A 296 33.37 -26.59 -7.86
C ILE A 296 34.54 -26.70 -8.83
N PRO A 297 35.59 -25.86 -8.68
CA PRO A 297 36.72 -25.87 -9.59
C PRO A 297 37.42 -27.23 -9.69
N GLY A 298 37.86 -27.58 -10.90
CA GLY A 298 38.64 -28.80 -11.14
C GLY A 298 37.84 -30.10 -11.02
N ARG A 299 36.56 -30.06 -10.65
CA ARG A 299 35.66 -31.23 -10.59
C ARG A 299 34.72 -31.24 -11.80
N ALA A 300 34.52 -32.43 -12.37
CA ALA A 300 33.50 -32.66 -13.38
C ALA A 300 32.10 -32.74 -12.75
N HIS A 301 31.17 -31.94 -13.24
CA HIS A 301 29.78 -31.89 -12.82
C HIS A 301 28.85 -32.39 -13.93
N ARG A 302 27.83 -33.16 -13.56
CA ARG A 302 26.80 -33.65 -14.48
C ARG A 302 25.68 -32.63 -14.61
N LEU A 303 25.56 -32.04 -15.79
CA LEU A 303 24.51 -31.11 -16.14
C LEU A 303 23.36 -31.87 -16.82
N ALA A 304 22.12 -31.67 -16.37
CA ALA A 304 20.95 -32.10 -17.13
C ALA A 304 19.97 -30.95 -17.32
N VAL A 305 19.52 -30.79 -18.56
CA VAL A 305 18.58 -29.75 -19.00
C VAL A 305 17.35 -30.43 -19.59
N PHE A 306 16.17 -30.11 -19.08
CA PHE A 306 14.93 -30.73 -19.54
C PHE A 306 13.75 -29.75 -19.53
N LYS A 307 12.84 -29.95 -20.47
CA LYS A 307 11.61 -29.16 -20.59
C LYS A 307 10.47 -30.08 -21.03
N PRO A 308 9.25 -29.96 -20.47
CA PRO A 308 8.11 -30.78 -20.87
C PRO A 308 7.87 -30.76 -22.39
N GLY A 309 7.66 -31.92 -23.00
CA GLY A 309 7.52 -32.08 -24.45
C GLY A 309 8.84 -32.07 -25.24
N TYR A 310 10.00 -32.04 -24.57
CA TYR A 310 11.32 -32.11 -25.18
C TYR A 310 12.16 -33.25 -24.58
N ARG A 311 13.08 -33.79 -25.38
CA ARG A 311 14.04 -34.80 -24.91
C ARG A 311 15.01 -34.16 -23.90
N ARG A 312 15.23 -34.83 -22.77
CA ARG A 312 16.25 -34.46 -21.79
C ARG A 312 17.65 -34.45 -22.44
N HIS A 313 18.39 -33.38 -22.22
CA HIS A 313 19.81 -33.28 -22.56
C HIS A 313 20.65 -33.53 -21.30
N THR A 314 21.78 -34.23 -21.44
CA THR A 314 22.73 -34.46 -20.35
C THR A 314 24.14 -34.32 -20.89
N SER A 315 24.96 -33.56 -20.18
CA SER A 315 26.37 -33.32 -20.49
C SER A 315 27.19 -33.26 -19.20
N THR A 316 28.51 -33.22 -19.34
CA THR A 316 29.44 -33.01 -18.22
C THR A 316 30.17 -31.69 -18.44
N VAL A 317 30.31 -30.90 -17.39
CA VAL A 317 31.03 -29.62 -17.42
C VAL A 317 32.07 -29.56 -16.31
N GLN A 318 33.23 -29.00 -16.60
CA GLN A 318 34.34 -28.82 -15.66
C GLN A 318 34.98 -27.48 -15.94
N LEU A 319 35.13 -26.64 -14.92
CA LEU A 319 35.80 -25.34 -15.03
C LEU A 319 36.99 -25.28 -14.08
N ALA A 320 38.02 -24.52 -14.48
CA ALA A 320 39.12 -24.16 -13.61
C ALA A 320 38.67 -23.13 -12.55
N ALA A 321 39.52 -22.90 -11.54
CA ALA A 321 39.23 -21.91 -10.50
C ALA A 321 39.17 -20.50 -11.11
N ALA A 322 38.16 -19.72 -10.72
CA ALA A 322 37.78 -18.44 -11.35
C ALA A 322 37.51 -18.52 -12.88
N GLY A 323 37.30 -19.72 -13.43
CA GLY A 323 36.99 -19.91 -14.85
C GLY A 323 35.55 -19.54 -15.19
N SER A 324 35.31 -19.02 -16.40
CA SER A 324 33.98 -18.72 -16.91
C SER A 324 33.72 -19.44 -18.24
N ASP A 325 32.51 -19.98 -18.43
CA ASP A 325 32.05 -20.54 -19.71
C ASP A 325 30.59 -20.16 -19.96
N SER A 326 30.16 -20.21 -21.23
CA SER A 326 28.79 -19.93 -21.65
C SER A 326 28.28 -20.99 -22.61
N GLN A 327 27.18 -21.66 -22.25
CA GLN A 327 26.62 -22.75 -23.04
C GLN A 327 25.15 -22.51 -23.41
N THR A 328 24.81 -22.82 -24.67
CA THR A 328 23.43 -22.79 -25.17
C THR A 328 22.96 -24.19 -25.55
N ILE A 329 22.00 -24.74 -24.80
CA ILE A 329 21.48 -26.09 -25.04
C ILE A 329 20.23 -26.07 -25.92
N LYS A 330 20.33 -26.62 -27.13
CA LYS A 330 19.19 -26.80 -28.05
C LYS A 330 18.46 -28.12 -27.75
N LEU A 331 17.25 -28.03 -27.19
CA LEU A 331 16.42 -29.19 -26.86
C LEU A 331 15.61 -29.65 -28.08
N ARG A 332 15.54 -30.97 -28.29
CA ARG A 332 14.78 -31.58 -29.39
C ARG A 332 13.36 -31.91 -28.93
N ALA A 333 12.35 -31.38 -29.62
CA ALA A 333 10.94 -31.65 -29.30
C ALA A 333 10.60 -33.14 -29.49
N GLN A 334 9.76 -33.68 -28.61
CA GLN A 334 9.09 -34.96 -28.80
C GLN A 334 7.72 -34.69 -29.37
N LEU A 335 7.45 -35.17 -30.59
CA LEU A 335 6.21 -34.90 -31.31
C LEU A 335 5.20 -36.04 -31.13
N GLY A 336 3.92 -35.69 -31.08
CA GLY A 336 2.77 -36.59 -31.20
C GLY A 336 1.82 -36.15 -32.30
N GLU A 337 1.13 -37.09 -32.92
CA GLU A 337 0.21 -36.85 -34.04
C GLU A 337 -1.22 -36.60 -33.53
N VAL A 338 -1.83 -35.48 -33.94
CA VAL A 338 -3.23 -35.15 -33.62
C VAL A 338 -4.02 -34.95 -34.91
N ARG A 339 -5.00 -35.81 -35.14
CA ARG A 339 -5.97 -35.69 -36.23
C ARG A 339 -7.17 -34.87 -35.77
N PHE A 340 -7.41 -33.74 -36.42
CA PHE A 340 -8.60 -32.92 -36.23
C PHE A 340 -9.62 -33.25 -37.31
N ASN A 341 -10.82 -33.67 -36.91
CA ASN A 341 -11.99 -33.79 -37.79
C ASN A 341 -12.90 -32.59 -37.51
N ILE A 342 -12.93 -31.62 -38.43
CA ILE A 342 -13.60 -30.34 -38.25
C ILE A 342 -14.72 -30.17 -39.30
N SER A 343 -15.92 -29.89 -38.82
CA SER A 343 -17.07 -29.49 -39.64
C SER A 343 -17.63 -28.14 -39.15
N PRO A 344 -17.93 -27.18 -40.02
CA PRO A 344 -17.71 -27.19 -41.47
C PRO A 344 -16.23 -27.05 -41.84
N ALA A 345 -15.84 -27.53 -43.03
CA ALA A 345 -14.46 -27.56 -43.48
C ALA A 345 -13.80 -26.17 -43.67
N SER A 346 -14.60 -25.10 -43.72
CA SER A 346 -14.11 -23.72 -43.81
C SER A 346 -13.60 -23.15 -42.48
N ALA A 347 -13.86 -23.83 -41.35
CA ALA A 347 -13.46 -23.35 -40.02
C ALA A 347 -11.93 -23.29 -39.87
N ILE A 348 -11.43 -22.23 -39.23
CA ILE A 348 -10.01 -21.98 -38.99
C ILE A 348 -9.58 -22.70 -37.71
N LEU A 349 -8.56 -23.55 -37.82
CA LEU A 349 -7.89 -24.20 -36.69
C LEU A 349 -6.70 -23.34 -36.23
N ARG A 350 -6.69 -22.98 -34.94
CA ARG A 350 -5.56 -22.32 -34.26
C ARG A 350 -5.01 -23.22 -33.16
N ILE A 351 -3.69 -23.31 -33.08
CA ILE A 351 -2.96 -23.98 -32.00
C ILE A 351 -2.11 -22.93 -31.29
N ASP A 352 -2.34 -22.75 -29.98
CA ASP A 352 -1.71 -21.74 -29.13
C ASP A 352 -1.83 -20.32 -29.69
N GLY A 353 -2.96 -20.02 -30.33
CA GLY A 353 -3.25 -18.73 -30.97
C GLY A 353 -2.72 -18.59 -32.40
N GLN A 354 -1.86 -19.50 -32.87
CA GLN A 354 -1.32 -19.46 -34.23
C GLN A 354 -2.21 -20.25 -35.21
N PRO A 355 -2.60 -19.67 -36.35
CA PRO A 355 -3.39 -20.38 -37.36
C PRO A 355 -2.58 -21.52 -37.98
N ARG A 356 -3.19 -22.71 -38.06
CA ARG A 356 -2.58 -23.91 -38.67
C ARG A 356 -3.24 -24.33 -39.98
N GLY A 357 -4.39 -23.75 -40.32
CA GLY A 357 -5.09 -23.99 -41.58
C GLY A 357 -6.60 -23.95 -41.40
N ARG A 358 -7.33 -24.50 -42.37
CA ARG A 358 -8.78 -24.65 -42.33
C ARG A 358 -9.18 -26.12 -42.43
N GLY A 359 -10.29 -26.47 -41.78
CA GLY A 359 -10.90 -27.79 -41.86
C GLY A 359 -10.07 -28.91 -41.23
N SER A 360 -10.53 -30.14 -41.48
CA SER A 360 -9.92 -31.37 -40.96
C SER A 360 -8.47 -31.53 -41.44
N GLN A 361 -7.56 -31.81 -40.53
CA GLN A 361 -6.13 -31.97 -40.82
C GLN A 361 -5.43 -32.75 -39.70
N THR A 362 -4.25 -33.29 -39.99
CA THR A 362 -3.40 -33.93 -38.96
C THR A 362 -2.18 -33.05 -38.71
N LEU A 363 -1.89 -32.79 -37.43
CA LEU A 363 -0.76 -31.97 -37.00
C LEU A 363 0.19 -32.78 -36.11
N SER A 364 1.48 -32.73 -36.40
CA SER A 364 2.56 -33.17 -35.52
C SER A 364 2.85 -32.06 -34.50
N LEU A 365 2.45 -32.25 -33.25
CA LEU A 365 2.55 -31.26 -32.19
C LEU A 365 3.49 -31.74 -31.09
N PRO A 366 4.29 -30.86 -30.46
CA PRO A 366 5.05 -31.21 -29.27
C PRO A 366 4.22 -31.87 -28.17
N ALA A 367 4.81 -32.79 -27.41
CA ALA A 367 4.13 -33.58 -26.38
C ALA A 367 3.92 -32.80 -25.07
N PHE A 368 3.32 -31.61 -25.16
CA PHE A 368 2.83 -30.84 -24.03
C PHE A 368 1.43 -30.31 -24.33
N GLU A 369 0.76 -29.73 -23.35
CA GLU A 369 -0.63 -29.26 -23.53
C GLU A 369 -0.70 -28.06 -24.49
N HIS A 370 -1.51 -28.20 -25.54
CA HIS A 370 -1.78 -27.17 -26.53
C HIS A 370 -3.22 -26.67 -26.42
N ARG A 371 -3.41 -25.36 -26.57
CA ARG A 371 -4.74 -24.73 -26.67
C ARG A 371 -5.21 -24.78 -28.12
N VAL A 372 -6.29 -25.51 -28.35
CA VAL A 372 -6.95 -25.64 -29.65
C VAL A 372 -8.13 -24.66 -29.69
N GLU A 373 -8.18 -23.83 -30.72
CA GLU A 373 -9.33 -22.99 -31.02
C GLU A 373 -9.78 -23.22 -32.47
N ILE A 374 -11.08 -23.48 -32.64
CA ILE A 374 -11.69 -23.69 -33.94
C ILE A 374 -12.81 -22.67 -34.10
N ALA A 375 -12.67 -21.80 -35.09
CA ALA A 375 -13.54 -20.65 -35.27
C ALA A 375 -13.98 -20.48 -36.72
N LEU A 376 -15.22 -20.04 -36.91
CA LEU A 376 -15.78 -19.61 -38.17
C LEU A 376 -16.79 -18.50 -37.91
N ASP A 377 -16.81 -17.46 -38.74
CA ASP A 377 -17.74 -16.35 -38.60
C ASP A 377 -19.20 -16.84 -38.71
N GLY A 378 -20.08 -16.36 -37.83
CA GLY A 378 -21.47 -16.83 -37.71
C GLY A 378 -21.65 -18.12 -36.89
N TYR A 379 -20.56 -18.78 -36.49
CA TYR A 379 -20.57 -19.98 -35.66
C TYR A 379 -20.06 -19.70 -34.24
N ALA A 380 -20.42 -20.56 -33.30
CA ALA A 380 -19.85 -20.54 -31.96
C ALA A 380 -18.44 -21.12 -31.97
N THR A 381 -17.45 -20.36 -31.50
CA THR A 381 -16.06 -20.82 -31.40
C THR A 381 -15.92 -21.97 -30.39
N VAL A 382 -15.25 -23.04 -30.79
CA VAL A 382 -14.93 -24.17 -29.91
C VAL A 382 -13.48 -24.05 -29.43
N ARG A 383 -13.28 -24.15 -28.11
CA ARG A 383 -11.96 -24.15 -27.47
C ARG A 383 -11.74 -25.46 -26.72
N ARG A 384 -10.59 -26.10 -26.90
CA ARG A 384 -10.20 -27.35 -26.24
C ARG A 384 -8.73 -27.33 -25.85
N ARG A 385 -8.34 -28.25 -24.97
CA ARG A 385 -6.94 -28.53 -24.63
C ARG A 385 -6.60 -29.93 -25.10
N VAL A 386 -5.44 -30.09 -25.71
CA VAL A 386 -4.96 -31.36 -26.24
C VAL A 386 -3.50 -31.53 -25.86
N THR A 387 -3.16 -32.67 -25.27
CA THR A 387 -1.78 -33.05 -24.95
C THR A 387 -1.37 -34.21 -25.86
N PRO A 388 -0.57 -33.96 -26.92
CA PRO A 388 -0.10 -34.96 -27.86
C PRO A 388 0.70 -36.07 -27.18
N ARG A 389 0.50 -37.32 -27.60
CA ARG A 389 1.23 -38.49 -27.10
C ARG A 389 2.17 -39.04 -28.18
N PRO A 390 3.51 -39.03 -27.98
CA PRO A 390 4.43 -39.61 -28.94
C PRO A 390 4.11 -41.09 -29.20
N GLY A 391 4.05 -41.47 -30.48
CA GLY A 391 3.75 -42.84 -30.90
C GLY A 391 2.26 -43.24 -30.88
N LEU A 392 1.35 -42.37 -30.43
CA LEU A 392 -0.10 -42.63 -30.44
C LEU A 392 -0.85 -41.47 -31.11
N GLN A 393 -1.50 -41.75 -32.24
CA GLN A 393 -2.34 -40.77 -32.91
C GLN A 393 -3.61 -40.48 -32.09
N GLN A 394 -3.90 -39.22 -31.83
CA GLN A 394 -5.12 -38.77 -31.13
C GLN A 394 -6.12 -38.15 -32.10
N LEU A 395 -7.41 -38.44 -31.90
CA LEU A 395 -8.50 -37.88 -32.70
C LEU A 395 -9.24 -36.78 -31.93
N VAL A 396 -9.47 -35.64 -32.56
CA VAL A 396 -10.24 -34.51 -32.04
C VAL A 396 -11.35 -34.17 -33.02
N GLU A 397 -12.58 -34.52 -32.67
CA GLU A 397 -13.76 -34.25 -33.51
C GLU A 397 -14.52 -33.01 -33.03
N VAL A 398 -14.79 -32.09 -33.95
CA VAL A 398 -15.47 -30.82 -33.69
C VAL A 398 -16.43 -30.49 -34.82
N THR A 399 -17.71 -30.38 -34.49
CA THR A 399 -18.74 -29.79 -35.34
C THR A 399 -19.13 -28.45 -34.74
N LEU A 400 -18.86 -27.35 -35.46
CA LEU A 400 -19.31 -26.03 -35.05
C LEU A 400 -20.81 -25.91 -35.28
N GLN A 401 -21.50 -25.37 -34.28
CA GLN A 401 -22.91 -24.99 -34.37
C GLN A 401 -23.01 -23.50 -34.68
N THR A 402 -24.03 -23.12 -35.45
CA THR A 402 -24.32 -21.71 -35.67
C THR A 402 -24.70 -21.04 -34.35
N GLN A 403 -24.51 -19.73 -34.23
CA GLN A 403 -24.92 -19.02 -33.02
C GLN A 403 -26.43 -19.17 -32.74
N GLN A 404 -27.25 -19.31 -33.78
CA GLN A 404 -28.68 -19.55 -33.66
C GLN A 404 -28.97 -20.96 -33.12
N GLU A 405 -28.31 -22.00 -33.63
CA GLU A 405 -28.46 -23.37 -33.11
C GLU A 405 -28.04 -23.47 -31.64
N VAL A 406 -26.94 -22.83 -31.26
CA VAL A 406 -26.51 -22.79 -29.85
C VAL A 406 -27.54 -22.05 -28.99
N ARG A 407 -28.14 -20.97 -29.49
CA ARG A 407 -29.20 -20.23 -28.78
C ARG A 407 -30.44 -21.11 -28.58
N MET A 408 -30.90 -21.76 -29.64
CA MET A 408 -32.07 -22.65 -29.60
C MET A 408 -31.83 -23.89 -28.73
N ALA A 409 -30.63 -24.47 -28.75
CA ALA A 409 -30.26 -25.61 -27.91
C ALA A 409 -30.27 -25.29 -26.40
N ARG A 410 -30.21 -24.00 -26.01
CA ARG A 410 -30.34 -23.58 -24.61
C ARG A 410 -31.81 -23.49 -24.16
N ILE A 411 -32.75 -23.36 -25.09
CA ILE A 411 -34.19 -23.29 -24.79
C ILE A 411 -34.70 -24.71 -24.57
N LYS A 412 -35.14 -25.01 -23.34
CA LYS A 412 -35.65 -26.34 -22.99
C LYS A 412 -37.14 -26.44 -23.37
N PRO A 413 -37.64 -27.63 -23.78
CA PRO A 413 -39.09 -27.81 -23.99
C PRO A 413 -39.92 -27.61 -22.72
N GLU A 414 -39.31 -27.85 -21.56
CA GLU A 414 -39.93 -27.75 -20.25
C GLU A 414 -38.98 -27.09 -19.25
N VAL A 415 -39.52 -26.23 -18.40
CA VAL A 415 -38.81 -25.64 -17.27
C VAL A 415 -39.63 -25.80 -15.99
N THR A 416 -38.95 -26.08 -14.88
CA THR A 416 -39.55 -26.12 -13.55
C THR A 416 -39.06 -24.94 -12.73
N THR A 417 -39.98 -24.21 -12.12
CA THR A 417 -39.64 -23.09 -11.23
C THR A 417 -39.10 -23.58 -9.89
N SER A 418 -38.43 -22.70 -9.17
CA SER A 418 -37.98 -22.88 -7.78
C SER A 418 -39.11 -23.08 -6.76
N VAL A 419 -40.38 -22.96 -7.18
CA VAL A 419 -41.57 -23.29 -6.37
C VAL A 419 -42.28 -24.56 -6.86
N GLY A 420 -41.65 -25.33 -7.75
CA GLY A 420 -42.15 -26.62 -8.23
C GLY A 420 -43.25 -26.51 -9.28
N GLN A 421 -43.37 -25.39 -10.01
CA GLN A 421 -44.31 -25.25 -11.12
C GLN A 421 -43.65 -25.64 -12.43
N THR A 422 -44.34 -26.43 -13.24
CA THR A 422 -43.88 -26.76 -14.60
C THR A 422 -44.43 -25.76 -15.60
N LEU A 423 -43.59 -25.26 -16.49
CA LEU A 423 -43.98 -24.48 -17.66
C LEU A 423 -43.49 -25.17 -18.94
N LEU A 424 -44.36 -25.20 -19.94
CA LEU A 424 -44.09 -25.80 -21.25
C LEU A 424 -43.79 -24.71 -22.28
N LEU A 425 -42.82 -24.97 -23.16
CA LEU A 425 -42.45 -24.08 -24.25
C LEU A 425 -43.49 -24.15 -25.38
N PHE A 426 -44.04 -22.99 -25.73
CA PHE A 426 -44.89 -22.79 -26.89
C PHE A 426 -44.17 -22.00 -27.96
N LYS A 427 -44.33 -22.45 -29.20
CA LYS A 427 -43.74 -21.85 -30.40
C LYS A 427 -44.84 -21.46 -31.40
N PRO A 428 -45.65 -20.44 -31.08
CA PRO A 428 -46.80 -20.08 -31.91
C PRO A 428 -46.40 -19.72 -33.34
N GLY A 429 -45.19 -19.18 -33.56
CA GLY A 429 -44.68 -18.90 -34.91
C GLY A 429 -44.51 -20.13 -35.82
N GLU A 430 -44.38 -21.33 -35.25
CA GLU A 430 -44.33 -22.61 -35.99
C GLU A 430 -45.73 -23.21 -36.24
N SER A 431 -46.78 -22.63 -35.66
CA SER A 431 -48.17 -23.10 -35.78
C SER A 431 -48.87 -22.56 -37.03
N PRO A 432 -49.77 -23.32 -37.68
CA PRO A 432 -50.64 -22.80 -38.73
C PRO A 432 -51.58 -21.70 -38.21
N LEU A 433 -51.89 -21.68 -36.90
CA LEU A 433 -52.67 -20.64 -36.24
C LEU A 433 -51.79 -19.56 -35.57
N SER A 434 -50.59 -19.34 -36.10
CA SER A 434 -49.75 -18.21 -35.71
C SER A 434 -50.40 -16.86 -36.01
N ASN A 435 -51.30 -16.81 -37.00
CA ASN A 435 -52.24 -15.71 -37.26
C ASN A 435 -53.65 -16.26 -37.08
N PHE A 436 -54.47 -15.63 -36.25
CA PHE A 436 -55.83 -16.10 -36.02
C PHE A 436 -56.77 -14.93 -35.68
N THR A 437 -58.08 -15.18 -35.74
CA THR A 437 -59.08 -14.19 -35.33
C THR A 437 -59.54 -14.50 -33.91
N MET A 438 -59.28 -13.57 -32.99
CA MET A 438 -59.72 -13.67 -31.61
C MET A 438 -61.12 -13.09 -31.43
N GLY A 439 -61.91 -13.62 -30.49
CA GLY A 439 -63.31 -13.26 -30.26
C GLY A 439 -64.28 -14.39 -30.65
N ALA A 440 -65.56 -14.03 -30.80
CA ALA A 440 -66.66 -14.95 -31.13
C ALA A 440 -67.62 -14.34 -32.16
N SER A 441 -68.19 -15.20 -33.02
CA SER A 441 -69.12 -14.77 -34.07
C SER A 441 -70.40 -14.18 -33.47
N ARG A 442 -71.02 -13.22 -34.18
CA ARG A 442 -72.33 -12.67 -33.79
C ARG A 442 -73.45 -13.72 -33.79
N ARG A 443 -73.28 -14.82 -34.51
CA ARG A 443 -74.24 -15.94 -34.59
C ARG A 443 -74.00 -17.00 -33.52
N GLU A 444 -72.94 -16.87 -32.72
CA GLU A 444 -72.56 -17.87 -31.75
C GLU A 444 -73.44 -17.77 -30.48
N PRO A 445 -74.13 -18.86 -30.08
CA PRO A 445 -74.93 -18.85 -28.86
C PRO A 445 -74.12 -18.51 -27.61
N GLY A 446 -74.64 -17.59 -26.79
CA GLY A 446 -74.01 -17.14 -25.55
C GLY A 446 -73.01 -15.98 -25.69
N ARG A 447 -72.71 -15.52 -26.93
CA ARG A 447 -71.75 -14.44 -27.18
C ARG A 447 -72.13 -13.12 -26.52
N ARG A 448 -71.20 -12.50 -25.80
CA ARG A 448 -71.34 -11.16 -25.20
C ARG A 448 -70.83 -10.05 -26.12
N ALA A 449 -71.21 -8.81 -25.82
CA ALA A 449 -70.88 -7.64 -26.65
C ALA A 449 -69.36 -7.38 -26.75
N ASN A 450 -68.61 -7.66 -25.68
CA ASN A 450 -67.17 -7.46 -25.54
C ASN A 450 -66.29 -8.51 -26.24
N GLU A 451 -66.91 -9.53 -26.87
CA GLU A 451 -66.23 -10.58 -27.64
C GLU A 451 -66.26 -10.23 -29.14
N VAL A 452 -65.61 -9.12 -29.49
CA VAL A 452 -65.52 -8.64 -30.88
C VAL A 452 -64.46 -9.43 -31.63
N LEU A 453 -64.77 -9.88 -32.84
CA LEU A 453 -63.80 -10.54 -33.73
C LEU A 453 -62.75 -9.52 -34.20
N HIS A 454 -61.47 -9.84 -34.00
CA HIS A 454 -60.34 -9.00 -34.42
C HIS A 454 -59.10 -9.87 -34.75
N PRO A 455 -58.26 -9.45 -35.71
CA PRO A 455 -57.08 -10.21 -36.11
C PRO A 455 -55.93 -10.06 -35.11
N VAL A 456 -55.29 -11.18 -34.77
CA VAL A 456 -54.12 -11.25 -33.89
C VAL A 456 -53.06 -12.19 -34.46
N ALA A 457 -51.81 -11.97 -34.07
CA ALA A 457 -50.70 -12.85 -34.40
C ALA A 457 -49.80 -13.07 -33.19
N LEU A 458 -49.33 -14.30 -33.02
CA LEU A 458 -48.31 -14.66 -32.03
C LEU A 458 -47.07 -15.18 -32.77
N ARG A 459 -45.90 -14.64 -32.40
CA ARG A 459 -44.61 -14.99 -32.99
C ARG A 459 -43.59 -15.39 -31.94
N ARG A 460 -43.59 -14.72 -30.80
CA ARG A 460 -42.60 -14.96 -29.75
C ARG A 460 -42.81 -16.31 -29.10
N MET A 461 -41.70 -16.99 -28.83
CA MET A 461 -41.71 -18.20 -28.01
C MET A 461 -41.92 -17.82 -26.55
N PHE A 462 -42.82 -18.52 -25.89
CA PHE A 462 -43.12 -18.29 -24.49
C PHE A 462 -43.33 -19.62 -23.77
N TYR A 463 -43.04 -19.62 -22.48
CA TYR A 463 -43.41 -20.67 -21.56
C TYR A 463 -44.73 -20.33 -20.90
N LEU A 464 -45.60 -21.32 -20.70
CA LEU A 464 -46.86 -21.18 -19.96
C LEU A 464 -46.98 -22.31 -18.94
N GLN A 465 -47.43 -21.95 -17.73
CA GLN A 465 -47.59 -22.89 -16.63
C GLN A 465 -48.71 -23.89 -16.90
N THR A 466 -48.44 -25.16 -16.58
CA THR A 466 -49.35 -26.28 -16.85
C THR A 466 -50.64 -26.23 -16.03
N THR A 467 -50.59 -25.68 -14.82
CA THR A 467 -51.72 -25.52 -13.88
C THR A 467 -51.82 -24.08 -13.38
N GLU A 468 -52.91 -23.72 -12.70
CA GLU A 468 -52.97 -22.46 -11.95
C GLU A 468 -51.98 -22.46 -10.78
N VAL A 469 -51.61 -21.27 -10.30
CA VAL A 469 -50.80 -21.12 -9.08
C VAL A 469 -51.59 -21.62 -7.88
N THR A 470 -51.01 -22.54 -7.12
CA THR A 470 -51.65 -23.14 -5.94
C THR A 470 -51.50 -22.29 -4.68
N ASN A 471 -52.36 -22.52 -3.68
CA ASN A 471 -52.26 -21.88 -2.37
C ASN A 471 -50.89 -22.13 -1.68
N ALA A 472 -50.32 -23.33 -1.83
CA ALA A 472 -49.00 -23.64 -1.29
C ALA A 472 -47.92 -22.76 -1.92
N GLN A 473 -47.94 -22.62 -3.25
CA GLN A 473 -46.97 -21.82 -3.99
C GLN A 473 -47.13 -20.33 -3.68
N PHE A 474 -48.36 -19.82 -3.67
CA PHE A 474 -48.61 -18.41 -3.38
C PHE A 474 -48.20 -18.02 -1.94
N ARG A 475 -48.35 -18.93 -0.97
CA ARG A 475 -47.89 -18.69 0.42
C ARG A 475 -46.37 -18.60 0.57
N LEU A 476 -45.59 -19.08 -0.40
CA LEU A 476 -44.14 -18.84 -0.42
C LEU A 476 -43.80 -17.37 -0.69
N PHE A 477 -44.70 -16.64 -1.37
CA PHE A 477 -44.60 -15.19 -1.59
C PHE A 477 -45.29 -14.41 -0.46
N GLN A 478 -46.53 -14.77 -0.12
CA GLN A 478 -47.33 -14.11 0.90
C GLN A 478 -47.82 -15.13 1.92
N SER A 479 -47.05 -15.34 3.00
CA SER A 479 -47.30 -16.38 4.01
C SER A 479 -48.68 -16.30 4.68
N ALA A 480 -49.23 -15.09 4.81
CA ALA A 480 -50.56 -14.84 5.40
C ALA A 480 -51.73 -15.05 4.42
N HIS A 481 -51.47 -15.47 3.17
CA HIS A 481 -52.51 -15.68 2.17
C HIS A 481 -53.53 -16.74 2.61
N ASN A 482 -54.82 -16.45 2.37
CA ASN A 482 -55.93 -17.33 2.67
C ASN A 482 -57.05 -17.15 1.63
N SER A 483 -57.27 -18.18 0.82
CA SER A 483 -58.34 -18.24 -0.18
C SER A 483 -59.75 -18.37 0.42
N GLY A 484 -59.86 -18.68 1.71
CA GLY A 484 -61.13 -18.77 2.45
C GLY A 484 -61.88 -20.08 2.24
N GLN A 485 -63.18 -20.04 2.52
CA GLN A 485 -64.12 -21.15 2.39
C GLN A 485 -65.52 -20.63 2.09
N ILE A 486 -66.37 -21.48 1.51
CA ILE A 486 -67.77 -21.17 1.20
C ILE A 486 -68.63 -22.34 1.66
N GLU A 487 -69.66 -22.07 2.48
CA GLU A 487 -70.56 -23.11 3.04
C GLU A 487 -69.80 -24.31 3.65
N GLY A 488 -68.70 -24.02 4.36
CA GLY A 488 -67.84 -25.04 4.98
C GLY A 488 -66.95 -25.83 4.00
N LYS A 489 -66.94 -25.50 2.71
CA LYS A 489 -66.02 -26.06 1.70
C LYS A 489 -64.82 -25.14 1.51
N SER A 490 -63.63 -25.66 1.80
CA SER A 490 -62.39 -24.89 1.71
C SER A 490 -62.03 -24.58 0.26
N LEU A 491 -61.57 -23.36 0.02
CA LEU A 491 -60.83 -22.91 -1.17
C LEU A 491 -59.32 -22.82 -0.91
N ASN A 492 -58.89 -23.07 0.33
CA ASN A 492 -57.57 -22.75 0.85
C ASN A 492 -56.66 -23.98 1.09
N ARG A 493 -56.97 -25.14 0.50
CA ARG A 493 -56.09 -26.32 0.60
C ARG A 493 -54.83 -26.11 -0.23
N GLU A 494 -53.73 -26.74 0.20
CA GLU A 494 -52.39 -26.56 -0.40
C GLU A 494 -52.37 -26.64 -1.93
N HIS A 495 -53.05 -27.63 -2.51
CA HIS A 495 -53.05 -27.89 -3.96
C HIS A 495 -54.30 -27.38 -4.69
N GLN A 496 -55.19 -26.63 -4.01
CA GLN A 496 -56.22 -25.84 -4.68
C GLN A 496 -55.59 -24.57 -5.30
N PRO A 497 -56.18 -24.01 -6.36
CA PRO A 497 -55.73 -22.75 -6.92
C PRO A 497 -55.85 -21.62 -5.89
N ALA A 498 -54.86 -20.72 -5.88
CA ALA A 498 -54.89 -19.51 -5.07
C ALA A 498 -55.92 -18.53 -5.65
N VAL A 499 -56.93 -18.19 -4.85
CA VAL A 499 -58.02 -17.27 -5.20
C VAL A 499 -58.09 -16.13 -4.18
N ARG A 500 -58.96 -15.15 -4.41
CA ARG A 500 -59.00 -13.88 -3.65
C ARG A 500 -57.66 -13.13 -3.74
N VAL A 501 -56.95 -13.34 -4.83
CA VAL A 501 -55.72 -12.64 -5.21
C VAL A 501 -56.10 -11.55 -6.20
N SER A 502 -55.75 -10.30 -5.90
CA SER A 502 -55.88 -9.18 -6.85
C SER A 502 -54.90 -9.33 -8.02
N TRP A 503 -55.19 -8.66 -9.14
CA TRP A 503 -54.26 -8.63 -10.28
C TRP A 503 -52.87 -8.13 -9.87
N GLN A 504 -52.82 -7.09 -9.04
CA GLN A 504 -51.57 -6.50 -8.52
C GLN A 504 -50.74 -7.54 -7.73
N GLN A 505 -51.37 -8.31 -6.84
CA GLN A 505 -50.69 -9.36 -6.09
C GLN A 505 -50.19 -10.50 -7.01
N ALA A 506 -50.96 -10.88 -8.03
CA ALA A 506 -50.55 -11.88 -9.00
C ALA A 506 -49.34 -11.41 -9.83
N ALA A 507 -49.33 -10.14 -10.26
CA ALA A 507 -48.20 -9.53 -10.94
C ALA A 507 -46.96 -9.41 -10.03
N SER A 508 -47.12 -9.00 -8.76
CA SER A 508 -46.02 -8.96 -7.79
C SER A 508 -45.47 -10.35 -7.46
N PHE A 509 -46.30 -11.40 -7.44
CA PHE A 509 -45.86 -12.79 -7.32
C PHE A 509 -44.92 -13.18 -8.48
N CYS A 510 -45.27 -12.80 -9.72
CA CYS A 510 -44.42 -13.03 -10.89
C CYS A 510 -43.04 -12.36 -10.74
N ASN A 511 -43.01 -11.11 -10.30
CA ASN A 511 -41.77 -10.37 -10.07
C ASN A 511 -40.94 -10.98 -8.92
N TRP A 512 -41.60 -11.39 -7.84
CA TRP A 512 -40.94 -12.07 -6.72
C TRP A 512 -40.25 -13.36 -7.17
N LEU A 513 -40.94 -14.18 -7.97
CA LEU A 513 -40.37 -15.42 -8.48
C LEU A 513 -39.20 -15.14 -9.45
N SER A 514 -39.33 -14.12 -10.30
CA SER A 514 -38.25 -13.67 -11.20
C SER A 514 -37.01 -13.29 -10.40
N LYS A 515 -37.18 -12.49 -9.34
CA LYS A 515 -36.08 -12.10 -8.45
C LYS A 515 -35.44 -13.30 -7.76
N LYS A 516 -36.26 -14.26 -7.30
CA LYS A 516 -35.79 -15.49 -6.64
C LYS A 516 -34.89 -16.33 -7.55
N GLU A 517 -35.11 -16.28 -8.86
CA GLU A 517 -34.36 -17.07 -9.86
C GLU A 517 -33.32 -16.24 -10.64
N GLY A 518 -33.10 -14.97 -10.26
CA GLY A 518 -32.14 -14.10 -10.93
C GLY A 518 -32.55 -13.68 -12.35
N LEU A 519 -33.85 -13.68 -12.65
CA LEU A 519 -34.41 -13.25 -13.93
C LEU A 519 -34.77 -11.76 -13.92
N PRO A 520 -34.72 -11.06 -15.06
CA PRO A 520 -35.14 -9.67 -15.15
C PRO A 520 -36.65 -9.55 -14.87
N ALA A 521 -37.02 -8.63 -13.98
CA ALA A 521 -38.42 -8.37 -13.65
C ALA A 521 -39.21 -7.90 -14.88
N PHE A 522 -40.39 -8.47 -15.10
CA PHE A 522 -41.28 -8.05 -16.18
C PHE A 522 -42.08 -6.81 -15.81
N TYR A 523 -42.63 -6.76 -14.59
CA TYR A 523 -43.39 -5.62 -14.12
C TYR A 523 -42.48 -4.56 -13.48
N ARG A 524 -42.79 -3.29 -13.70
CA ARG A 524 -42.21 -2.17 -12.97
C ARG A 524 -43.12 -1.83 -11.81
N GLU A 525 -42.55 -1.80 -10.62
CA GLU A 525 -43.27 -1.62 -9.36
C GLU A 525 -42.74 -0.38 -8.64
N THR A 526 -43.64 0.51 -8.20
CA THR A 526 -43.33 1.72 -7.44
C THR A 526 -44.14 1.69 -6.15
N ASN A 527 -43.47 1.73 -5.00
CA ASN A 527 -44.12 1.67 -3.67
C ASN A 527 -45.11 0.49 -3.49
N GLY A 528 -44.79 -0.68 -4.04
CA GLY A 528 -45.64 -1.88 -3.95
C GLY A 528 -46.80 -1.92 -4.95
N ILE A 529 -46.83 -1.01 -5.93
CA ILE A 529 -47.86 -0.92 -6.97
C ILE A 529 -47.21 -1.09 -8.34
N VAL A 530 -47.73 -2.04 -9.13
CA VAL A 530 -47.35 -2.23 -10.53
C VAL A 530 -47.82 -1.03 -11.35
N SER A 531 -46.87 -0.28 -11.89
CA SER A 531 -47.08 0.96 -12.65
C SER A 531 -46.73 0.85 -14.13
N GLY A 532 -46.18 -0.30 -14.56
CA GLY A 532 -45.86 -0.57 -15.96
C GLY A 532 -45.14 -1.90 -16.13
N TYR A 533 -44.57 -2.13 -17.31
CA TYR A 533 -43.87 -3.38 -17.64
C TYR A 533 -42.71 -3.16 -18.64
N ASN A 534 -41.84 -4.15 -18.75
CA ASN A 534 -40.75 -4.25 -19.71
C ASN A 534 -41.01 -5.43 -20.67
N PRO A 535 -41.45 -5.18 -21.92
CA PRO A 535 -41.79 -6.25 -22.87
C PRO A 535 -40.58 -7.10 -23.30
N ASN A 536 -39.35 -6.64 -23.07
CA ASN A 536 -38.11 -7.36 -23.41
C ASN A 536 -37.59 -8.24 -22.25
N ALA A 537 -38.25 -8.24 -21.09
CA ALA A 537 -37.83 -9.07 -19.97
C ALA A 537 -38.27 -10.54 -20.16
N THR A 538 -37.36 -11.47 -19.83
CA THR A 538 -37.59 -12.92 -19.86
C THR A 538 -38.03 -13.50 -18.51
N GLY A 539 -38.28 -12.65 -17.52
CA GLY A 539 -38.84 -13.04 -16.22
C GLY A 539 -40.31 -13.44 -16.31
N TYR A 540 -40.82 -13.94 -15.19
CA TYR A 540 -42.20 -14.35 -15.04
C TYR A 540 -43.16 -13.18 -15.12
N ARG A 541 -44.34 -13.46 -15.67
CA ARG A 541 -45.47 -12.55 -15.84
C ARG A 541 -46.78 -13.33 -15.91
N LEU A 542 -47.90 -12.62 -15.92
CA LEU A 542 -49.16 -13.20 -16.37
C LEU A 542 -49.12 -13.42 -17.90
N PRO A 543 -49.80 -14.45 -18.44
CA PRO A 543 -49.95 -14.60 -19.88
C PRO A 543 -50.67 -13.39 -20.47
N SER A 544 -50.40 -13.04 -21.73
CA SER A 544 -51.29 -12.09 -22.40
C SER A 544 -52.64 -12.75 -22.70
N GLU A 545 -53.68 -11.95 -22.87
CA GLU A 545 -55.00 -12.42 -23.27
C GLU A 545 -54.91 -13.25 -24.56
N THR A 546 -54.05 -12.82 -25.50
CA THR A 546 -53.84 -13.50 -26.78
C THR A 546 -53.13 -14.84 -26.57
N GLU A 547 -52.08 -14.89 -25.76
CA GLU A 547 -51.36 -16.13 -25.42
C GLU A 547 -52.28 -17.15 -24.74
N TRP A 548 -53.05 -16.69 -23.76
CA TRP A 548 -54.02 -17.53 -23.05
C TRP A 548 -55.06 -18.10 -24.00
N ALA A 549 -55.65 -17.25 -24.85
CA ALA A 549 -56.68 -17.67 -25.79
C ALA A 549 -56.14 -18.64 -26.85
N TRP A 550 -54.93 -18.42 -27.35
CA TRP A 550 -54.29 -19.33 -28.29
C TRP A 550 -54.01 -20.68 -27.63
N ALA A 551 -53.42 -20.67 -26.43
CA ALA A 551 -53.09 -21.90 -25.69
C ALA A 551 -54.34 -22.73 -25.35
N ALA A 552 -55.47 -22.08 -25.06
CA ALA A 552 -56.73 -22.74 -24.80
C ALA A 552 -57.43 -23.26 -26.08
N ARG A 553 -57.38 -22.50 -27.18
CA ARG A 553 -58.28 -22.72 -28.35
C ARG A 553 -57.61 -23.36 -29.55
N ALA A 554 -56.33 -23.07 -29.82
CA ALA A 554 -55.70 -23.43 -31.09
C ALA A 554 -55.31 -24.92 -31.12
N ARG A 555 -56.10 -25.74 -31.82
CA ARG A 555 -55.88 -27.17 -32.00
C ARG A 555 -55.69 -27.49 -33.48
N GLY A 556 -54.44 -27.73 -33.88
CA GLY A 556 -54.10 -27.87 -35.30
C GLY A 556 -54.47 -26.60 -36.06
N GLU A 557 -55.36 -26.72 -37.04
CA GLU A 557 -55.88 -25.60 -37.84
C GLU A 557 -57.22 -25.05 -37.33
N THR A 558 -57.73 -25.56 -36.20
CA THR A 558 -59.06 -25.22 -35.67
C THR A 558 -58.98 -24.42 -34.37
N LEU A 559 -59.93 -23.50 -34.18
CA LEU A 559 -60.13 -22.78 -32.92
C LEU A 559 -61.33 -23.35 -32.17
N LEU A 560 -61.07 -23.97 -31.02
CA LEU A 560 -62.12 -24.52 -30.18
C LEU A 560 -63.03 -23.43 -29.62
N LYS A 561 -64.33 -23.75 -29.51
CA LYS A 561 -65.34 -22.90 -28.86
C LYS A 561 -65.42 -23.16 -27.36
N PHE A 562 -65.49 -24.42 -26.97
CA PHE A 562 -65.46 -24.90 -25.59
C PHE A 562 -64.20 -25.76 -25.36
N PRO A 563 -63.78 -25.98 -24.11
CA PRO A 563 -62.63 -26.85 -23.79
C PRO A 563 -62.74 -28.26 -24.38
N TRP A 564 -63.97 -28.76 -24.56
CA TRP A 564 -64.27 -30.09 -25.07
C TRP A 564 -64.71 -30.12 -26.55
N GLY A 565 -64.68 -29.00 -27.28
CA GLY A 565 -65.11 -28.92 -28.69
C GLY A 565 -66.19 -27.87 -28.94
N ASP A 566 -67.20 -28.23 -29.73
CA ASP A 566 -68.20 -27.27 -30.24
C ASP A 566 -69.62 -27.45 -29.67
N THR A 567 -69.93 -28.63 -29.15
CA THR A 567 -71.27 -29.00 -28.68
C THR A 567 -71.45 -28.67 -27.20
N PHE A 568 -72.59 -28.06 -26.84
CA PHE A 568 -72.94 -27.73 -25.46
C PHE A 568 -74.26 -28.42 -25.08
N PRO A 569 -74.41 -28.96 -23.86
CA PRO A 569 -73.41 -29.08 -22.79
C PRO A 569 -72.40 -30.23 -23.02
N PRO A 570 -71.31 -30.34 -22.24
CA PRO A 570 -70.41 -31.50 -22.29
C PRO A 570 -71.12 -32.78 -21.83
N THR A 571 -70.74 -33.92 -22.39
CA THR A 571 -71.30 -35.24 -22.04
C THR A 571 -70.54 -35.95 -20.92
N ASN A 572 -69.31 -35.54 -20.63
CA ASN A 572 -68.44 -36.12 -19.59
C ASN A 572 -67.88 -34.98 -18.72
N ALA A 573 -67.49 -35.31 -17.48
CA ALA A 573 -66.77 -34.39 -16.61
C ALA A 573 -65.38 -34.08 -17.21
N VAL A 574 -65.24 -32.90 -17.79
CA VAL A 574 -64.02 -32.46 -18.50
C VAL A 574 -63.30 -31.32 -17.77
N GLU A 575 -64.01 -30.60 -16.91
CA GLU A 575 -63.56 -29.40 -16.20
C GLU A 575 -64.41 -29.21 -14.92
N ASN A 576 -64.03 -28.32 -14.01
CA ASN A 576 -64.82 -28.01 -12.81
C ASN A 576 -65.75 -26.80 -13.03
N TYR A 577 -67.06 -27.01 -12.91
CA TYR A 577 -68.11 -26.03 -13.13
C TYR A 577 -69.18 -26.07 -12.04
N ALA A 578 -70.08 -25.08 -12.04
CA ALA A 578 -71.23 -25.15 -11.17
C ALA A 578 -72.19 -26.26 -11.64
N ASP A 579 -72.20 -27.38 -10.94
CA ASP A 579 -72.98 -28.59 -11.22
C ASP A 579 -74.02 -28.88 -10.12
N ASN A 580 -74.73 -30.01 -10.22
CA ASN A 580 -75.71 -30.43 -9.20
C ASN A 580 -75.13 -30.52 -7.77
N THR A 581 -73.85 -30.86 -7.62
CA THR A 581 -73.18 -30.96 -6.32
C THR A 581 -72.89 -29.59 -5.72
N SER A 582 -72.71 -28.56 -6.56
CA SER A 582 -72.48 -27.17 -6.14
C SER A 582 -73.75 -26.34 -5.90
N ALA A 583 -74.94 -26.88 -6.21
CA ALA A 583 -76.19 -26.11 -6.30
C ALA A 583 -76.52 -25.26 -5.07
N TYR A 584 -76.25 -25.80 -3.86
CA TYR A 584 -76.52 -25.11 -2.59
C TYR A 584 -75.54 -23.97 -2.29
N VAL A 585 -74.40 -23.93 -3.00
CA VAL A 585 -73.38 -22.87 -2.89
C VAL A 585 -73.56 -21.83 -3.98
N THR A 586 -73.71 -22.27 -5.23
CA THR A 586 -73.67 -21.39 -6.41
C THR A 586 -75.03 -20.82 -6.78
N GLY A 587 -76.12 -21.48 -6.39
CA GLY A 587 -77.50 -21.10 -6.75
C GLY A 587 -77.83 -21.28 -8.23
N ARG A 588 -76.92 -21.87 -9.03
CA ARG A 588 -77.08 -22.10 -10.47
C ARG A 588 -76.25 -23.33 -10.88
N ILE A 589 -76.76 -24.12 -11.83
CA ILE A 589 -76.13 -25.39 -12.20
C ILE A 589 -76.14 -25.62 -13.71
N LEU A 590 -75.18 -26.41 -14.18
CA LEU A 590 -75.16 -27.01 -15.49
C LEU A 590 -75.97 -28.32 -15.44
N ASN A 591 -77.21 -28.27 -15.92
CA ASN A 591 -78.11 -29.42 -15.87
C ASN A 591 -77.53 -30.64 -16.60
N GLY A 592 -77.54 -31.80 -15.93
CA GLY A 592 -77.06 -33.06 -16.49
C GLY A 592 -75.53 -33.23 -16.44
N TYR A 593 -74.82 -32.33 -15.77
CA TYR A 593 -73.38 -32.39 -15.55
C TYR A 593 -73.07 -32.72 -14.10
N THR A 594 -72.01 -33.48 -13.86
CA THR A 594 -71.50 -33.77 -12.50
C THR A 594 -70.00 -33.98 -12.55
N ASP A 595 -69.24 -33.12 -11.87
CA ASP A 595 -67.78 -33.21 -11.77
C ASP A 595 -67.28 -33.65 -10.38
N GLY A 596 -68.18 -33.65 -9.38
CA GLY A 596 -67.87 -34.10 -8.03
C GLY A 596 -67.23 -33.04 -7.12
N HIS A 597 -67.15 -31.79 -7.57
CA HIS A 597 -66.51 -30.69 -6.86
C HIS A 597 -67.50 -29.56 -6.58
N VAL A 598 -67.73 -29.28 -5.29
CA VAL A 598 -68.65 -28.20 -4.85
C VAL A 598 -68.05 -26.81 -5.07
N VAL A 599 -66.73 -26.70 -4.91
CA VAL A 599 -65.91 -25.49 -5.06
C VAL A 599 -64.65 -25.83 -5.86
N SER A 600 -63.62 -24.98 -5.88
CA SER A 600 -62.38 -25.28 -6.59
C SER A 600 -61.82 -26.67 -6.27
N ALA A 601 -61.37 -27.37 -7.31
CA ALA A 601 -60.74 -28.67 -7.21
C ALA A 601 -59.23 -28.49 -6.95
N THR A 602 -58.56 -29.58 -6.61
CA THR A 602 -57.10 -29.62 -6.71
C THR A 602 -56.72 -29.39 -8.17
N VAL A 603 -55.70 -28.57 -8.45
CA VAL A 603 -55.23 -28.35 -9.82
C VAL A 603 -54.85 -29.68 -10.50
N ALA A 604 -55.04 -29.78 -11.80
CA ALA A 604 -54.83 -31.00 -12.59
C ALA A 604 -55.71 -32.19 -12.16
N SER A 605 -56.93 -31.95 -11.67
CA SER A 605 -57.92 -33.03 -11.41
C SER A 605 -58.60 -33.53 -12.68
N PHE A 606 -58.58 -32.74 -13.76
CA PHE A 606 -59.19 -33.07 -15.04
C PHE A 606 -58.13 -33.38 -16.10
N THR A 607 -58.57 -33.83 -17.27
CA THR A 607 -57.65 -34.15 -18.38
C THR A 607 -57.09 -32.84 -18.96
N PRO A 608 -55.79 -32.74 -19.24
CA PRO A 608 -55.25 -31.53 -19.83
C PRO A 608 -55.76 -31.37 -21.27
N ASN A 609 -55.75 -30.14 -21.77
CA ASN A 609 -56.06 -29.86 -23.17
C ASN A 609 -54.98 -30.42 -24.12
N HIS A 610 -55.17 -30.24 -25.42
CA HIS A 610 -54.23 -30.70 -26.47
C HIS A 610 -52.82 -30.07 -26.40
N ASN A 611 -52.62 -29.08 -25.54
CA ASN A 611 -51.35 -28.41 -25.26
C ASN A 611 -50.74 -28.84 -23.90
N ALA A 612 -51.26 -29.91 -23.29
CA ALA A 612 -50.85 -30.42 -21.98
C ALA A 612 -51.04 -29.40 -20.83
N LEU A 613 -52.02 -28.49 -20.96
CA LEU A 613 -52.41 -27.53 -19.93
C LEU A 613 -53.71 -27.97 -19.27
N TYR A 614 -53.74 -27.94 -17.96
CA TYR A 614 -54.89 -28.30 -17.14
C TYR A 614 -55.75 -27.08 -16.82
N ASP A 615 -57.04 -27.33 -16.60
CA ASP A 615 -57.97 -26.38 -15.99
C ASP A 615 -58.15 -25.05 -16.77
N MET A 616 -57.84 -25.04 -18.09
CA MET A 616 -57.98 -23.84 -18.93
C MET A 616 -59.45 -23.47 -19.16
N GLY A 617 -60.36 -24.43 -18.98
CA GLY A 617 -61.78 -24.27 -19.23
C GLY A 617 -62.62 -23.93 -17.99
N GLY A 618 -62.22 -24.42 -16.82
CA GLY A 618 -62.97 -24.32 -15.58
C GLY A 618 -62.08 -24.23 -14.35
N ASN A 619 -62.55 -24.73 -13.21
CA ASN A 619 -61.89 -24.60 -11.91
C ASN A 619 -61.85 -23.15 -11.40
N VAL A 620 -60.89 -22.32 -11.82
CA VAL A 620 -60.92 -20.89 -11.52
C VAL A 620 -60.67 -20.09 -12.78
N ALA A 621 -61.35 -18.96 -12.91
CA ALA A 621 -61.03 -18.02 -13.96
C ALA A 621 -59.66 -17.37 -13.67
N GLU A 622 -58.98 -16.87 -14.69
CA GLU A 622 -57.57 -16.50 -14.58
C GLU A 622 -57.33 -15.05 -14.94
N TRP A 623 -56.60 -14.34 -14.07
CA TRP A 623 -55.97 -13.08 -14.43
C TRP A 623 -55.00 -13.27 -15.60
N VAL A 624 -55.16 -12.44 -16.61
CA VAL A 624 -54.17 -12.26 -17.67
C VAL A 624 -53.57 -10.85 -17.59
N HIS A 625 -52.48 -10.62 -18.31
CA HIS A 625 -51.72 -9.37 -18.23
C HIS A 625 -52.54 -8.15 -18.66
N ASP A 626 -53.35 -8.30 -19.70
CA ASP A 626 -53.96 -7.20 -20.43
C ASP A 626 -54.92 -6.36 -19.59
N VAL A 627 -54.83 -5.05 -19.78
CA VAL A 627 -55.86 -4.10 -19.34
C VAL A 627 -57.13 -4.35 -20.16
N TYR A 628 -58.28 -4.41 -19.46
CA TYR A 628 -59.56 -4.65 -20.08
C TYR A 628 -59.97 -3.49 -21.00
N SER A 629 -60.11 -3.81 -22.28
CA SER A 629 -60.66 -2.93 -23.31
C SER A 629 -61.46 -3.75 -24.32
N ILE A 630 -62.39 -3.09 -25.03
CA ILE A 630 -63.16 -3.73 -26.10
C ILE A 630 -62.41 -3.49 -27.43
N PRO A 631 -61.94 -4.56 -28.10
CA PRO A 631 -61.20 -4.41 -29.34
C PRO A 631 -62.10 -3.94 -30.49
N SER A 632 -61.50 -3.24 -31.46
CA SER A 632 -62.20 -2.79 -32.67
C SER A 632 -62.22 -3.88 -33.74
N ALA A 633 -63.38 -4.11 -34.36
CA ALA A 633 -63.54 -5.08 -35.45
C ALA A 633 -62.72 -4.72 -36.72
N ASN A 634 -62.44 -3.43 -36.91
CA ASN A 634 -61.70 -2.90 -38.06
C ASN A 634 -60.23 -2.55 -37.72
N GLY A 635 -59.71 -3.08 -36.61
CA GLY A 635 -58.33 -2.84 -36.19
C GLY A 635 -57.30 -3.54 -37.09
N SER A 636 -56.07 -3.03 -37.08
CA SER A 636 -54.92 -3.74 -37.65
C SER A 636 -54.60 -5.00 -36.84
N THR A 637 -53.93 -5.97 -37.48
CA THR A 637 -53.47 -7.19 -36.81
C THR A 637 -52.53 -6.84 -35.65
N GLN A 638 -52.90 -7.26 -34.44
CA GLN A 638 -52.07 -7.06 -33.26
C GLN A 638 -51.08 -8.21 -33.12
N ILE A 639 -49.77 -7.92 -33.16
CA ILE A 639 -48.70 -8.91 -33.10
C ILE A 639 -48.12 -8.93 -31.67
N ASP A 640 -48.12 -10.11 -31.03
CA ASP A 640 -47.63 -10.33 -29.65
C ASP A 640 -48.13 -9.26 -28.67
N SER A 641 -49.42 -8.91 -28.78
CA SER A 641 -50.07 -7.83 -28.02
C SER A 641 -50.03 -8.12 -26.52
N LEU A 642 -49.75 -7.07 -25.75
CA LEU A 642 -49.79 -7.04 -24.28
C LEU A 642 -50.94 -6.16 -23.76
N GLY A 643 -51.87 -5.80 -24.64
CA GLY A 643 -53.02 -4.95 -24.31
C GLY A 643 -52.66 -3.47 -24.18
N ALA A 644 -53.57 -2.70 -23.55
CA ALA A 644 -53.36 -1.27 -23.32
C ALA A 644 -52.31 -1.03 -22.20
N PRO A 645 -51.52 0.06 -22.27
CA PRO A 645 -50.43 0.31 -21.33
C PRO A 645 -50.89 0.64 -19.90
N SER A 646 -52.15 1.08 -19.71
CA SER A 646 -52.70 1.48 -18.41
C SER A 646 -54.23 1.39 -18.41
N GLY A 647 -54.81 1.06 -17.26
CA GLY A 647 -56.25 1.15 -16.98
C GLY A 647 -56.62 0.58 -15.63
N ASP A 648 -57.90 0.73 -15.25
CA ASP A 648 -58.38 0.41 -13.90
C ASP A 648 -58.85 -1.04 -13.73
N ASN A 649 -59.12 -1.73 -14.84
CA ASN A 649 -59.57 -3.11 -14.85
C ASN A 649 -58.68 -3.95 -15.75
N TYR A 650 -58.50 -5.21 -15.36
CA TYR A 650 -57.70 -6.20 -16.07
C TYR A 650 -58.60 -7.34 -16.54
N VAL A 651 -58.19 -7.98 -17.62
CA VAL A 651 -58.96 -9.06 -18.24
C VAL A 651 -58.88 -10.32 -17.38
N ILE A 652 -60.02 -11.02 -17.27
CA ILE A 652 -60.15 -12.35 -16.69
C ILE A 652 -60.61 -13.30 -17.81
N ARG A 653 -59.98 -14.47 -17.88
CA ARG A 653 -60.24 -15.50 -18.91
C ARG A 653 -60.59 -16.84 -18.28
N GLY A 654 -61.21 -17.72 -19.06
CA GLY A 654 -61.68 -19.02 -18.58
C GLY A 654 -62.96 -18.92 -17.76
N ALA A 655 -63.53 -20.07 -17.43
CA ALA A 655 -64.67 -20.16 -16.52
C ALA A 655 -64.19 -20.63 -15.14
N SER A 656 -65.12 -20.74 -14.19
CA SER A 656 -64.81 -21.16 -12.82
C SER A 656 -65.82 -22.18 -12.29
N TRP A 657 -65.50 -22.78 -11.15
CA TRP A 657 -66.36 -23.66 -10.36
C TRP A 657 -67.72 -23.01 -10.01
N ALA A 658 -67.83 -21.68 -10.10
CA ALA A 658 -69.05 -20.93 -9.78
C ALA A 658 -69.92 -20.60 -11.01
N GLN A 659 -69.56 -21.07 -12.21
CA GLN A 659 -70.18 -20.71 -13.49
C GLN A 659 -70.78 -21.92 -14.20
N SER A 660 -71.87 -21.70 -14.96
CA SER A 660 -72.60 -22.78 -15.65
C SER A 660 -73.29 -22.36 -16.96
N LYS A 661 -73.36 -21.06 -17.26
CA LYS A 661 -74.08 -20.58 -18.46
C LYS A 661 -73.23 -20.81 -19.70
N ILE A 662 -73.89 -21.12 -20.82
CA ILE A 662 -73.23 -21.23 -22.14
C ILE A 662 -72.37 -20.02 -22.49
N ALA A 663 -72.74 -18.82 -22.05
CA ALA A 663 -71.96 -17.61 -22.28
C ALA A 663 -70.60 -17.64 -21.58
N GLU A 664 -70.56 -18.19 -20.37
CA GLU A 664 -69.43 -18.21 -19.42
C GLU A 664 -68.45 -19.34 -19.76
N LEU A 665 -68.95 -20.52 -20.15
CA LEU A 665 -68.11 -21.71 -20.38
C LEU A 665 -67.37 -21.72 -21.73
N ARG A 666 -67.51 -20.68 -22.55
CA ARG A 666 -66.82 -20.56 -23.84
C ARG A 666 -65.40 -20.07 -23.63
N LEU A 667 -64.44 -20.61 -24.39
CA LEU A 667 -63.06 -20.16 -24.37
C LEU A 667 -62.89 -18.72 -24.91
N SER A 668 -63.89 -18.17 -25.59
CA SER A 668 -63.91 -16.76 -25.98
C SER A 668 -64.42 -15.83 -24.89
N HIS A 669 -65.02 -16.34 -23.80
CA HIS A 669 -65.66 -15.53 -22.76
C HIS A 669 -64.66 -14.61 -22.04
N ARG A 670 -64.96 -13.30 -22.02
CA ARG A 670 -64.14 -12.28 -21.36
C ARG A 670 -64.89 -11.68 -20.18
N ASP A 671 -64.24 -11.66 -19.03
CA ASP A 671 -64.66 -10.91 -17.84
C ASP A 671 -63.57 -9.91 -17.45
N TYR A 672 -63.81 -9.08 -16.45
CA TYR A 672 -62.85 -8.09 -15.97
C TYR A 672 -62.98 -7.80 -14.47
N GLY A 673 -61.91 -7.25 -13.90
CA GLY A 673 -61.92 -6.75 -12.54
C GLY A 673 -60.59 -6.18 -12.10
N GLN A 674 -60.47 -5.95 -10.80
CA GLN A 674 -59.25 -5.41 -10.18
C GLN A 674 -58.95 -6.12 -8.85
N ALA A 675 -59.96 -6.26 -7.99
CA ALA A 675 -59.88 -6.94 -6.70
C ALA A 675 -59.98 -8.47 -6.83
N GLY A 676 -59.45 -9.19 -5.85
CA GLY A 676 -59.53 -10.65 -5.80
C GLY A 676 -60.96 -11.16 -5.60
N ARG A 677 -61.30 -12.26 -6.29
CA ARG A 677 -62.56 -13.00 -6.17
C ARG A 677 -62.29 -14.44 -5.75
N ASP A 678 -63.27 -15.08 -5.12
CA ASP A 678 -63.21 -16.48 -4.68
C ASP A 678 -63.18 -17.51 -5.82
N ASP A 679 -63.44 -17.07 -7.05
CA ASP A 679 -63.43 -17.88 -8.26
C ASP A 679 -62.39 -17.42 -9.31
N VAL A 680 -61.47 -16.52 -8.93
CA VAL A 680 -60.43 -15.98 -9.81
C VAL A 680 -59.04 -16.21 -9.22
N GLY A 681 -58.22 -16.97 -9.95
CA GLY A 681 -56.80 -17.20 -9.72
C GLY A 681 -55.94 -16.70 -10.88
N PHE A 682 -54.81 -17.36 -11.12
CA PHE A 682 -53.91 -17.01 -12.23
C PHE A 682 -52.89 -18.13 -12.50
N ARG A 683 -52.22 -18.07 -13.65
CA ARG A 683 -51.07 -18.91 -13.99
C ARG A 683 -49.91 -18.06 -14.53
N LEU A 684 -48.70 -18.63 -14.54
CA LEU A 684 -47.50 -17.93 -14.99
C LEU A 684 -47.22 -18.13 -16.48
N ALA A 685 -46.65 -17.09 -17.09
CA ALA A 685 -45.97 -17.14 -18.37
C ALA A 685 -44.59 -16.48 -18.28
N ARG A 686 -43.72 -16.73 -19.28
CA ARG A 686 -42.49 -15.96 -19.49
C ARG A 686 -41.99 -16.13 -20.92
N TYR A 687 -41.28 -15.15 -21.46
CA TYR A 687 -40.65 -15.34 -22.78
C TYR A 687 -39.46 -16.29 -22.70
N ALA A 688 -39.24 -17.04 -23.77
CA ALA A 688 -38.08 -17.92 -23.90
C ALA A 688 -36.80 -17.14 -24.24
N GLU A 689 -36.95 -16.00 -24.92
CA GLU A 689 -35.89 -15.05 -25.28
C GLU A 689 -36.38 -13.59 -25.35
#